data_AF-A0ABD2VXE5-F1
#
_entry.id   AF-A0ABD2VXE5-F1
#
_cell.length_a   1.000
_cell.length_b   1.000
_cell.length_c   1.000
_cell.angle_alpha   90.00
_cell.angle_beta   90.00
_cell.angle_gamma   90.00
#
_symmetry.space_group_name_H-M   'P 1'
#
loop_
_entity.id
_entity.type
_entity.pdbx_description
1 polymer ?
#
loop_
_entity_poly.entity_id
_entity_poly.type
_entity_poly.pdbx_seq_one_letter_code
_entity_poly.pdbx_strand_id
1 'polypeptide(L)'
;MPTINESSLIEDNLTNDLHKLQEDEVIVNQQLDQILMRHCHVEAKLQSIRKVLPNVAVVKAETEKFRDMIHHTNILAEKVSAKVRQLDLARSRVCECQSRVNDILDLQLCCEGVATALENEDYEQGAAHVHRFLLMDQQLLEKTADDVSGDHSSVTSSLATLQQAANNLRQVVDQKFDEAVKGEDLASVERFFKIFPLLGMYNEGITKFCSYLAIKLQVTSQKNLKAALDTRITDKRASVIYADTLTLLFEGIARIIEVHQPIIETYYGPGRLLTCAGILQKECDNQVKKIVFEFMKHRAISRKVQLINEHLRKQGVEKLEPKDLDILLSELTLMHARAELYNKFLRRRVFNDIEISTTDEQHRASLKNDFETIMKNSELARSMQELLGAYLALERYFMEESINKAIGMDALDQDQQTSSMIDDTFFIVKKCVKRSISSGSIDGVCAVINMACGLLENELSSQLKSRLRQGYPAGYLDLAQAYNALQTSFQHGRIQTSDTELARLMFLAYLNNAETSIEYVETLSRNLKIDIEQAFPNMQTKEKGKIESCLAGMKNVTFTLRTVVDYGLEQLRSSAIKPRINPWVDSFLTINHEADEEEILRHETDESFVQTLVMNLDGLLQVFKNSLMESNYNALIGILTTEVTIRLEKVIFKSSFNKIGGTILDNEIRALSNYFTSSTSWTVRDKFIRLQQIATILSVDKVEDVTEFCATDSISWRLSSAEVKKILLLRTDFRQEDIKRLKI
;
A
#
# COMPACT_ATOMS: atom_id res chain seq x y z
N MET A 1 -11.19 -98.47 -80.82
CA MET A 1 -9.80 -97.98 -80.97
C MET A 1 -9.79 -96.82 -81.95
N PRO A 2 -8.70 -96.03 -82.09
CA PRO A 2 -8.26 -95.10 -81.04
C PRO A 2 -7.97 -93.72 -81.66
N THR A 3 -8.85 -93.01 -82.32
CA THR A 3 -10.06 -92.43 -81.72
C THR A 3 -9.88 -91.76 -80.33
N ILE A 4 -8.68 -91.86 -79.70
CA ILE A 4 -8.12 -91.18 -78.52
C ILE A 4 -9.00 -90.01 -78.16
N ASN A 5 -9.67 -90.09 -77.00
CA ASN A 5 -10.19 -88.96 -76.22
C ASN A 5 -11.10 -87.96 -76.92
N GLU A 6 -11.37 -88.16 -78.21
CA GLU A 6 -11.51 -86.94 -78.99
C GLU A 6 -12.96 -86.46 -78.93
N SER A 7 -13.95 -87.33 -78.67
CA SER A 7 -15.34 -86.93 -78.37
C SER A 7 -15.59 -86.55 -76.89
N SER A 8 -14.92 -87.19 -75.92
CA SER A 8 -15.42 -87.14 -74.53
C SER A 8 -14.85 -86.01 -73.66
N LEU A 9 -13.64 -85.49 -73.95
CA LEU A 9 -13.10 -84.31 -73.26
C LEU A 9 -13.51 -82.98 -73.91
N ILE A 10 -14.00 -83.05 -75.14
CA ILE A 10 -14.47 -81.87 -75.85
C ILE A 10 -15.94 -81.60 -75.46
N GLU A 11 -16.73 -82.64 -75.13
CA GLU A 11 -18.08 -82.54 -74.55
C GLU A 11 -18.12 -81.90 -73.13
N ASP A 12 -17.13 -82.12 -72.26
CA ASP A 12 -17.07 -81.47 -70.94
C ASP A 12 -16.61 -79.99 -71.01
N ASN A 13 -15.84 -79.61 -72.04
CA ASN A 13 -15.60 -78.19 -72.36
C ASN A 13 -16.89 -77.51 -72.88
N LEU A 14 -17.72 -78.28 -73.59
CA LEU A 14 -18.95 -77.81 -74.23
C LEU A 14 -20.02 -77.33 -73.24
N THR A 15 -20.05 -77.82 -72.01
CA THR A 15 -21.00 -77.32 -70.99
C THR A 15 -20.49 -76.08 -70.27
N ASN A 16 -19.18 -76.01 -69.99
CA ASN A 16 -18.58 -74.84 -69.34
C ASN A 16 -18.53 -73.60 -70.25
N ASP A 17 -18.22 -73.76 -71.54
CA ASP A 17 -18.21 -72.62 -72.49
C ASP A 17 -19.63 -72.09 -72.76
N LEU A 18 -20.64 -72.97 -72.80
CA LEU A 18 -22.05 -72.56 -72.90
C LEU A 18 -22.51 -71.75 -71.68
N HIS A 19 -22.10 -72.16 -70.48
CA HIS A 19 -22.43 -71.45 -69.25
C HIS A 19 -21.78 -70.06 -69.19
N LYS A 20 -20.52 -69.93 -69.65
CA LYS A 20 -19.83 -68.64 -69.81
C LYS A 20 -20.51 -67.72 -70.83
N LEU A 21 -20.88 -68.25 -71.99
CA LEU A 21 -21.58 -67.48 -73.01
C LEU A 21 -22.94 -66.99 -72.51
N GLN A 22 -23.66 -67.79 -71.71
CA GLN A 22 -24.90 -67.36 -71.07
C GLN A 22 -24.67 -66.26 -70.01
N GLU A 23 -23.61 -66.36 -69.21
CA GLU A 23 -23.25 -65.27 -68.27
C GLU A 23 -22.87 -63.98 -69.02
N ASP A 24 -22.07 -64.07 -70.08
CA ASP A 24 -21.68 -62.92 -70.90
C ASP A 24 -22.90 -62.30 -71.61
N GLU A 25 -23.83 -63.11 -72.12
CA GLU A 25 -25.07 -62.63 -72.73
C GLU A 25 -25.94 -61.86 -71.72
N VAL A 26 -26.04 -62.35 -70.48
CA VAL A 26 -26.76 -61.65 -69.41
C VAL A 26 -26.08 -60.33 -69.05
N ILE A 27 -24.75 -60.30 -68.97
CA ILE A 27 -23.99 -59.07 -68.68
C ILE A 27 -24.15 -58.04 -69.80
N VAL A 28 -24.03 -58.46 -71.07
CA VAL A 28 -24.17 -57.58 -72.23
C VAL A 28 -25.59 -57.01 -72.32
N ASN A 29 -26.62 -57.83 -72.09
CA ASN A 29 -28.00 -57.34 -72.06
C ASN A 29 -28.24 -56.33 -70.94
N GLN A 30 -27.69 -56.55 -69.74
CA GLN A 30 -27.74 -55.56 -68.66
C GLN A 30 -27.04 -54.25 -69.02
N GLN A 31 -25.90 -54.30 -69.70
CA GLN A 31 -25.20 -53.10 -70.18
C GLN A 31 -25.99 -52.37 -71.28
N LEU A 32 -26.61 -53.12 -72.21
CA LEU A 32 -27.43 -52.54 -73.27
C LEU A 32 -28.67 -51.84 -72.71
N ASP A 33 -29.35 -52.46 -71.73
CA ASP A 33 -30.48 -51.85 -71.04
C ASP A 33 -30.07 -50.57 -70.30
N GLN A 34 -28.89 -50.55 -69.66
CA GLN A 34 -28.37 -49.32 -69.05
C GLN A 34 -28.11 -48.22 -70.09
N ILE A 35 -27.60 -48.55 -71.27
CA ILE A 35 -27.34 -47.57 -72.34
C ILE A 35 -28.66 -47.08 -72.95
N LEU A 36 -29.64 -47.95 -73.16
CA LEU A 36 -30.97 -47.58 -73.67
C LEU A 36 -31.71 -46.68 -72.68
N MET A 37 -31.67 -46.99 -71.38
CA MET A 37 -32.20 -46.11 -70.34
C MET A 37 -31.52 -44.73 -70.35
N ARG A 38 -30.20 -44.68 -70.57
CA ARG A 38 -29.47 -43.41 -70.73
C ARG A 38 -29.93 -42.65 -71.98
N HIS A 39 -30.15 -43.31 -73.11
CA HIS A 39 -30.63 -42.67 -74.33
C HIS A 39 -32.02 -42.04 -74.12
N CYS A 40 -32.97 -42.79 -73.55
CA CYS A 40 -34.30 -42.26 -73.22
C CYS A 40 -34.21 -41.06 -72.27
N HIS A 41 -33.30 -41.09 -71.28
CA HIS A 41 -33.08 -39.97 -70.36
C HIS A 41 -32.50 -38.73 -71.07
N VAL A 42 -31.53 -38.91 -71.97
CA VAL A 42 -30.93 -37.82 -72.75
C VAL A 42 -31.96 -37.19 -73.69
N GLU A 43 -32.78 -37.99 -74.35
CA GLU A 43 -33.82 -37.50 -75.26
C GLU A 43 -34.92 -36.73 -74.50
N ALA A 44 -35.32 -37.20 -73.32
CA ALA A 44 -36.22 -36.47 -72.43
C ALA A 44 -35.62 -35.12 -71.99
N LYS A 45 -34.31 -35.08 -71.67
CA LYS A 45 -33.62 -33.81 -71.37
C LYS A 45 -33.55 -32.88 -72.58
N LEU A 46 -33.28 -33.39 -73.77
CA LEU A 46 -33.26 -32.61 -75.01
C LEU A 46 -34.63 -31.99 -75.33
N GLN A 47 -35.72 -32.76 -75.15
CA GLN A 47 -37.07 -32.20 -75.27
C GLN A 47 -37.36 -31.13 -74.21
N SER A 48 -36.88 -31.32 -72.97
CA SER A 48 -37.01 -30.29 -71.92
C SER A 48 -36.28 -28.99 -72.31
N ILE A 49 -35.06 -29.08 -72.86
CA ILE A 49 -34.29 -27.93 -73.32
C ILE A 49 -35.00 -27.25 -74.51
N ARG A 50 -35.56 -28.04 -75.43
CA ARG A 50 -36.30 -27.50 -76.58
C ARG A 50 -37.56 -26.74 -76.17
N LYS A 51 -38.22 -27.14 -75.07
CA LYS A 51 -39.34 -26.39 -74.46
C LYS A 51 -38.89 -25.11 -73.76
N VAL A 52 -37.67 -25.07 -73.21
CA VAL A 52 -37.14 -23.91 -72.47
C VAL A 52 -36.54 -22.84 -73.41
N LEU A 53 -36.03 -23.23 -74.58
CA LEU A 53 -35.39 -22.31 -75.53
C LEU A 53 -36.23 -21.07 -75.91
N PRO A 54 -37.55 -21.17 -76.18
CA PRO A 54 -38.39 -20.01 -76.44
C PRO A 54 -38.49 -19.07 -75.23
N ASN A 55 -38.56 -19.62 -74.03
CA ASN A 55 -38.61 -18.82 -72.80
C ASN A 55 -37.30 -18.04 -72.60
N VAL A 56 -36.15 -18.63 -72.95
CA VAL A 56 -34.86 -17.92 -72.92
C VAL A 56 -34.84 -16.76 -73.91
N ALA A 57 -35.45 -16.91 -75.09
CA ALA A 57 -35.57 -15.81 -76.05
C ALA A 57 -36.49 -14.69 -75.56
N VAL A 58 -37.60 -15.03 -74.88
CA VAL A 58 -38.49 -14.05 -74.23
C VAL A 58 -37.76 -13.32 -73.10
N VAL A 59 -37.06 -14.06 -72.23
CA VAL A 59 -36.25 -13.47 -71.15
C VAL A 59 -35.18 -12.54 -71.72
N LYS A 60 -34.52 -12.90 -72.83
CA LYS A 60 -33.57 -12.01 -73.50
C LYS A 60 -34.24 -10.72 -73.96
N ALA A 61 -35.39 -10.80 -74.63
CA ALA A 61 -36.12 -9.62 -75.09
C ALA A 61 -36.64 -8.75 -73.93
N GLU A 62 -37.10 -9.35 -72.84
CA GLU A 62 -37.48 -8.63 -71.61
C GLU A 62 -36.27 -7.99 -70.94
N THR A 63 -35.11 -8.66 -70.93
CA THR A 63 -33.86 -8.12 -70.39
C THR A 63 -33.36 -6.94 -71.22
N GLU A 64 -33.49 -6.99 -72.54
CA GLU A 64 -33.17 -5.86 -73.43
C GLU A 64 -34.11 -4.67 -73.16
N LYS A 65 -35.42 -4.90 -73.07
CA LYS A 65 -36.39 -3.85 -72.68
C LYS A 65 -36.08 -3.27 -71.29
N PHE A 66 -35.72 -4.12 -70.34
CA PHE A 66 -35.38 -3.69 -68.98
C PHE A 66 -34.08 -2.89 -68.94
N ARG A 67 -33.07 -3.29 -69.74
CA ARG A 67 -31.83 -2.53 -69.92
C ARG A 67 -32.13 -1.15 -70.49
N ASP A 68 -32.98 -1.04 -71.50
CA ASP A 68 -33.36 0.25 -72.09
C ASP A 68 -34.10 1.11 -71.07
N MET A 69 -35.00 0.51 -70.27
CA MET A 69 -35.69 1.21 -69.18
C MET A 69 -34.72 1.72 -68.11
N ILE A 70 -33.75 0.91 -67.69
CA ILE A 70 -32.69 1.32 -66.76
C ILE A 70 -31.85 2.44 -67.37
N HIS A 71 -31.49 2.33 -68.65
CA HIS A 71 -30.70 3.35 -69.33
C HIS A 71 -31.44 4.69 -69.39
N HIS A 72 -32.73 4.66 -69.75
CA HIS A 72 -33.60 5.84 -69.71
C HIS A 72 -33.75 6.42 -68.30
N THR A 73 -33.89 5.55 -67.29
CA THR A 73 -33.99 5.97 -65.89
C THR A 73 -32.68 6.59 -65.41
N ASN A 74 -31.52 6.06 -65.80
CA ASN A 74 -30.21 6.63 -65.49
C ASN A 74 -30.03 8.02 -66.13
N ILE A 75 -30.39 8.17 -67.41
CA ILE A 75 -30.34 9.49 -68.08
C ILE A 75 -31.26 10.48 -67.38
N LEU A 76 -32.47 10.05 -66.99
CA LEU A 76 -33.40 10.92 -66.27
C LEU A 76 -32.85 11.29 -64.89
N ALA A 77 -32.31 10.33 -64.14
CA ALA A 77 -31.71 10.54 -62.82
C ALA A 77 -30.49 11.45 -62.88
N GLU A 78 -29.63 11.33 -63.90
CA GLU A 78 -28.52 12.26 -64.14
C GLU A 78 -29.02 13.67 -64.43
N LYS A 79 -30.02 13.83 -65.28
CA LYS A 79 -30.62 15.14 -65.59
C LYS A 79 -31.29 15.77 -64.36
N VAL A 80 -32.01 14.98 -63.56
CA VAL A 80 -32.64 15.44 -62.32
C VAL A 80 -31.57 15.81 -61.30
N SER A 81 -30.56 14.97 -61.09
CA SER A 81 -29.45 15.25 -60.17
C SER A 81 -28.66 16.49 -60.58
N ALA A 82 -28.42 16.69 -61.88
CA ALA A 82 -27.76 17.89 -62.39
C ALA A 82 -28.60 19.16 -62.13
N LYS A 83 -29.92 19.10 -62.36
CA LYS A 83 -30.83 20.21 -62.04
C LYS A 83 -30.91 20.47 -60.53
N VAL A 84 -30.96 19.43 -59.70
CA VAL A 84 -30.97 19.56 -58.24
C VAL A 84 -29.66 20.18 -57.76
N ARG A 85 -28.49 19.74 -58.26
CA ARG A 85 -27.20 20.37 -57.93
C ARG A 85 -27.14 21.84 -58.35
N GLN A 86 -27.68 22.19 -59.53
CA GLN A 86 -27.75 23.59 -59.95
C GLN A 86 -28.68 24.42 -59.04
N LEU A 87 -29.80 23.85 -58.63
CA LEU A 87 -30.74 24.48 -57.71
C LEU A 87 -30.17 24.61 -56.29
N ASP A 88 -29.46 23.61 -55.79
CA ASP A 88 -28.77 23.63 -54.50
C ASP A 88 -27.62 24.65 -54.51
N LEU A 89 -26.87 24.74 -55.62
CA LEU A 89 -25.82 25.75 -55.78
C LEU A 89 -26.41 27.16 -55.83
N ALA A 90 -27.53 27.36 -56.53
CA ALA A 90 -28.24 28.63 -56.53
C ALA A 90 -28.80 28.97 -55.14
N ARG A 91 -29.42 28.00 -54.46
CA ARG A 91 -29.95 28.15 -53.10
C ARG A 91 -28.84 28.46 -52.10
N SER A 92 -27.71 27.75 -52.17
CA SER A 92 -26.53 27.98 -51.33
C SER A 92 -26.01 29.40 -51.51
N ARG A 93 -25.88 29.87 -52.76
CA ARG A 93 -25.46 31.24 -53.05
C ARG A 93 -26.48 32.28 -52.54
N VAL A 94 -27.78 32.02 -52.68
CA VAL A 94 -28.81 32.92 -52.16
C VAL A 94 -28.78 32.98 -50.63
N CYS A 95 -28.64 31.84 -49.95
CA CYS A 95 -28.48 31.80 -48.49
C CYS A 95 -27.20 32.50 -48.04
N GLU A 96 -26.10 32.34 -48.77
CA GLU A 96 -24.84 33.05 -48.50
C GLU A 96 -25.01 34.56 -48.69
N CYS A 97 -25.62 35.01 -49.79
CA CYS A 97 -25.92 36.43 -50.00
C CYS A 97 -26.86 36.98 -48.93
N GLN A 98 -27.87 36.22 -48.50
CA GLN A 98 -28.78 36.62 -47.43
C GLN A 98 -28.04 36.78 -46.10
N SER A 99 -27.15 35.85 -45.76
CA SER A 99 -26.27 35.97 -44.59
C SER A 99 -25.42 37.22 -44.70
N ARG A 100 -24.73 37.44 -45.83
CA ARG A 100 -23.88 38.63 -46.05
C ARG A 100 -24.65 39.94 -45.91
N VAL A 101 -25.87 40.03 -46.44
CA VAL A 101 -26.70 41.24 -46.29
C VAL A 101 -27.11 41.45 -44.85
N ASN A 102 -27.49 40.39 -44.12
CA ASN A 102 -27.77 40.49 -42.69
C ASN A 102 -26.53 40.90 -41.91
N ASP A 103 -25.35 40.40 -42.25
CA ASP A 103 -24.09 40.74 -41.59
C ASP A 103 -23.71 42.23 -41.83
N ILE A 104 -23.95 42.76 -43.03
CA ILE A 104 -23.75 44.20 -43.33
C ILE A 104 -24.74 45.08 -42.57
N LEU A 105 -26.02 44.69 -42.53
CA LEU A 105 -27.04 45.42 -41.78
C LEU A 105 -26.72 45.43 -40.28
N ASP A 106 -26.33 44.28 -39.74
CA ASP A 106 -25.91 44.15 -38.34
C ASP A 106 -24.63 44.96 -38.07
N LEU A 107 -23.69 45.05 -39.02
CA LEU A 107 -22.49 45.88 -38.89
C LEU A 107 -22.83 47.37 -38.78
N GLN A 108 -23.75 47.86 -39.61
CA GLN A 108 -24.25 49.25 -39.53
C GLN A 108 -24.96 49.51 -38.19
N LEU A 109 -25.84 48.59 -37.77
CA LEU A 109 -26.52 48.68 -36.48
C LEU A 109 -25.55 48.63 -35.29
N CYS A 110 -24.47 47.84 -35.37
CA CYS A 110 -23.44 47.82 -34.35
C CYS A 110 -22.60 49.11 -34.36
N CYS A 111 -22.31 49.71 -35.52
CA CYS A 111 -21.61 50.99 -35.58
C CYS A 111 -22.42 52.11 -34.93
N GLU A 112 -23.70 52.24 -35.30
CA GLU A 112 -24.61 53.24 -34.74
C GLU A 112 -24.90 52.97 -33.25
N GLY A 113 -25.10 51.70 -32.89
CA GLY A 113 -25.33 51.27 -31.51
C GLY A 113 -24.14 51.54 -30.58
N VAL A 114 -22.90 51.32 -31.03
CA VAL A 114 -21.71 51.62 -30.22
C VAL A 114 -21.50 53.13 -30.08
N ALA A 115 -21.72 53.91 -31.14
CA ALA A 115 -21.58 55.37 -31.08
C ALA A 115 -22.60 55.99 -30.09
N THR A 116 -23.87 55.57 -30.18
CA THR A 116 -24.94 56.03 -29.28
C THR A 116 -24.75 55.54 -27.85
N ALA A 117 -24.25 54.32 -27.64
CA ALA A 117 -23.95 53.79 -26.32
C ALA A 117 -22.79 54.55 -25.64
N LEU A 118 -21.77 54.95 -26.40
CA LEU A 118 -20.66 55.77 -25.90
C LEU A 118 -21.12 57.19 -25.51
N GLU A 119 -22.06 57.79 -26.27
CA GLU A 119 -22.64 59.10 -25.94
C GLU A 119 -23.51 59.06 -24.67
N ASN A 120 -24.25 57.97 -24.46
CA ASN A 120 -25.14 57.79 -23.31
C ASN A 120 -24.44 57.19 -22.07
N GLU A 121 -23.13 56.95 -22.12
CA GLU A 121 -22.35 56.24 -21.08
C GLU A 121 -22.90 54.84 -20.71
N ASP A 122 -23.67 54.21 -21.61
CA ASP A 122 -24.21 52.86 -21.42
C ASP A 122 -23.26 51.80 -22.00
N TYR A 123 -22.23 51.48 -21.21
CA TYR A 123 -21.17 50.55 -21.63
C TYR A 123 -21.64 49.10 -21.82
N GLU A 124 -22.77 48.68 -21.24
CA GLU A 124 -23.29 47.31 -21.37
C GLU A 124 -23.88 47.07 -22.76
N GLN A 125 -24.70 48.02 -23.24
CA GLN A 125 -25.23 47.97 -24.60
C GLN A 125 -24.10 48.10 -25.63
N GLY A 126 -23.17 49.03 -25.40
CA GLY A 126 -21.99 49.18 -26.25
C GLY A 126 -21.17 47.89 -26.35
N ALA A 127 -20.95 47.20 -25.23
CA ALA A 127 -20.23 45.94 -25.22
C ALA A 127 -21.01 44.78 -25.87
N ALA A 128 -22.34 44.75 -25.77
CA ALA A 128 -23.17 43.78 -26.47
C ALA A 128 -23.07 43.93 -28.00
N HIS A 129 -23.07 45.18 -28.50
CA HIS A 129 -22.86 45.47 -29.92
C HIS A 129 -21.45 45.10 -30.39
N VAL A 130 -20.42 45.40 -29.59
CA VAL A 130 -19.04 44.97 -29.88
C VAL A 130 -18.91 43.45 -29.84
N HIS A 131 -19.59 42.77 -28.92
CA HIS A 131 -19.57 41.30 -28.83
C HIS A 131 -20.18 40.67 -30.08
N ARG A 132 -21.33 41.18 -30.54
CA ARG A 132 -21.96 40.73 -31.79
C ARG A 132 -21.03 40.91 -32.99
N PHE A 133 -20.31 42.03 -33.05
CA PHE A 133 -19.29 42.26 -34.06
C PHE A 133 -18.12 41.26 -33.98
N LEU A 134 -17.60 40.97 -32.78
CA LEU A 134 -16.50 40.01 -32.61
C LEU A 134 -16.88 38.57 -32.98
N LEU A 135 -18.18 38.23 -32.98
CA LEU A 135 -18.69 36.95 -33.45
C LEU A 135 -18.85 36.88 -34.99
N MET A 136 -18.81 38.02 -35.69
CA MET A 136 -18.87 38.06 -37.15
C MET A 136 -17.53 37.66 -37.77
N ASP A 137 -17.56 36.95 -38.90
CA ASP A 137 -16.35 36.56 -39.62
C ASP A 137 -15.77 37.76 -40.38
N GLN A 138 -14.68 38.30 -39.83
CA GLN A 138 -13.96 39.45 -40.38
C GLN A 138 -13.44 39.19 -41.80
N GLN A 139 -13.07 37.96 -42.14
CA GLN A 139 -12.57 37.62 -43.48
C GLN A 139 -13.67 37.60 -44.54
N LEU A 140 -14.90 37.26 -44.13
CA LEU A 140 -16.09 37.31 -44.99
C LEU A 140 -16.55 38.75 -45.23
N LEU A 141 -16.45 39.60 -44.22
CA LEU A 141 -16.78 41.03 -44.32
C LEU A 141 -15.79 41.79 -45.22
N GLU A 142 -14.49 41.53 -45.09
CA GLU A 142 -13.45 42.13 -45.94
C GLU A 142 -13.61 41.72 -47.42
N LYS A 143 -13.87 40.42 -47.69
CA LYS A 143 -14.15 39.94 -49.06
C LYS A 143 -15.43 40.53 -49.65
N THR A 144 -16.45 40.75 -48.82
CA THR A 144 -17.71 41.34 -49.27
C THR A 144 -17.55 42.83 -49.58
N ALA A 145 -16.65 43.55 -48.90
CA ALA A 145 -16.29 44.92 -49.23
C ALA A 145 -15.50 45.04 -50.56
N ASP A 146 -14.73 44.01 -50.93
CA ASP A 146 -14.03 43.93 -52.22
C ASP A 146 -14.97 43.60 -53.40
N ASP A 147 -16.00 42.76 -53.19
CA ASP A 147 -16.95 42.35 -54.23
C ASP A 147 -17.99 43.45 -54.60
N VAL A 148 -18.28 44.40 -53.69
CA VAL A 148 -19.27 45.47 -53.90
C VAL A 148 -18.59 46.72 -54.45
N SER A 149 -18.47 46.79 -55.78
CA SER A 149 -17.81 47.84 -56.57
C SER A 149 -18.48 49.24 -56.58
N GLY A 150 -19.22 49.59 -55.51
CA GLY A 150 -20.01 50.83 -55.44
C GLY A 150 -19.59 51.81 -54.34
N ASP A 151 -19.13 51.34 -53.18
CA ASP A 151 -18.81 52.18 -52.01
C ASP A 151 -17.72 51.54 -51.14
N HIS A 152 -16.53 51.33 -51.71
CA HIS A 152 -15.37 50.77 -50.97
C HIS A 152 -14.99 51.60 -49.72
N SER A 153 -15.44 52.86 -49.64
CA SER A 153 -15.22 53.74 -48.50
C SER A 153 -16.17 53.47 -47.33
N SER A 154 -17.42 53.05 -47.53
CA SER A 154 -18.42 53.01 -46.44
C SER A 154 -18.25 51.81 -45.51
N VAL A 155 -18.05 50.61 -46.05
CA VAL A 155 -17.93 49.37 -45.26
C VAL A 155 -16.56 49.29 -44.57
N THR A 156 -15.48 49.61 -45.30
CA THR A 156 -14.12 49.62 -44.76
C THR A 156 -13.93 50.73 -43.72
N SER A 157 -14.52 51.91 -43.92
CA SER A 157 -14.50 52.96 -42.89
C SER A 157 -15.38 52.65 -41.69
N SER A 158 -16.54 52.00 -41.88
CA SER A 158 -17.40 51.53 -40.78
C SER A 158 -16.67 50.49 -39.94
N LEU A 159 -15.94 49.56 -40.57
CA LEU A 159 -15.13 48.55 -39.88
C LEU A 159 -13.96 49.18 -39.11
N ALA A 160 -13.25 50.16 -39.70
CA ALA A 160 -12.21 50.90 -39.02
C ALA A 160 -12.76 51.75 -37.85
N THR A 161 -13.90 52.40 -38.03
CA THR A 161 -14.57 53.22 -37.01
C THR A 161 -15.05 52.36 -35.86
N LEU A 162 -15.59 51.17 -36.13
CA LEU A 162 -16.03 50.23 -35.11
C LEU A 162 -14.84 49.60 -34.37
N GLN A 163 -13.74 49.28 -35.04
CA GLN A 163 -12.51 48.86 -34.37
C GLN A 163 -11.95 49.97 -33.45
N GLN A 164 -11.99 51.22 -33.90
CA GLN A 164 -11.57 52.37 -33.09
C GLN A 164 -12.52 52.57 -31.91
N ALA A 165 -13.84 52.49 -32.11
CA ALA A 165 -14.84 52.61 -31.06
C ALA A 165 -14.76 51.46 -30.05
N ALA A 166 -14.50 50.23 -30.50
CA ALA A 166 -14.26 49.07 -29.65
C ALA A 166 -12.99 49.25 -28.82
N ASN A 167 -11.89 49.74 -29.39
CA ASN A 167 -10.67 50.03 -28.64
C ASN A 167 -10.85 51.16 -27.63
N ASN A 168 -11.59 52.21 -27.99
CA ASN A 168 -11.95 53.29 -27.08
C ASN A 168 -12.80 52.76 -25.93
N LEU A 169 -13.82 51.93 -26.22
CA LEU A 169 -14.67 51.29 -25.21
C LEU A 169 -13.85 50.39 -24.28
N ARG A 170 -12.91 49.61 -24.82
CA ARG A 170 -11.97 48.81 -24.02
C ARG A 170 -11.16 49.67 -23.05
N GLN A 171 -10.58 50.79 -23.52
CA GLN A 171 -9.81 51.70 -22.66
C GLN A 171 -10.67 52.38 -21.60
N VAL A 172 -11.88 52.81 -21.96
CA VAL A 172 -12.79 53.46 -21.01
C VAL A 172 -13.25 52.49 -19.94
N VAL A 173 -13.65 51.26 -20.32
CA VAL A 173 -14.02 50.21 -19.36
C VAL A 173 -12.84 49.86 -18.46
N ASP A 174 -11.62 49.83 -19.00
CA ASP A 174 -10.41 49.55 -18.24
C ASP A 174 -10.13 50.62 -17.17
N GLN A 175 -10.22 51.89 -17.54
CA GLN A 175 -10.07 53.02 -16.61
C GLN A 175 -11.19 53.07 -15.57
N LYS A 176 -12.44 52.85 -15.99
CA LYS A 176 -13.61 52.86 -15.10
C LYS A 176 -13.58 51.69 -14.12
N PHE A 177 -13.06 50.53 -14.53
CA PHE A 177 -12.81 49.42 -13.62
C PHE A 177 -11.77 49.80 -12.55
N ASP A 178 -10.64 50.40 -12.95
CA ASP A 178 -9.60 50.82 -12.01
C ASP A 178 -10.08 51.93 -11.06
N GLU A 179 -10.95 52.84 -11.52
CA GLU A 179 -11.66 53.82 -10.68
C GLU A 179 -12.60 53.15 -9.68
N ALA A 180 -13.40 52.18 -10.11
CA ALA A 180 -14.31 51.43 -9.24
C ALA A 180 -13.55 50.62 -8.18
N VAL A 181 -12.41 50.03 -8.55
CA VAL A 181 -11.51 49.34 -7.61
C VAL A 181 -10.98 50.29 -6.55
N LYS A 182 -10.56 51.51 -6.93
CA LYS A 182 -10.10 52.54 -5.97
C LYS A 182 -11.22 53.06 -5.07
N GLY A 183 -12.46 53.11 -5.58
CA GLY A 183 -13.64 53.54 -4.83
C GLY A 183 -14.26 52.46 -3.93
N GLU A 184 -13.72 51.24 -3.92
CA GLU A 184 -14.26 50.05 -3.21
C GLU A 184 -15.73 49.72 -3.54
N ASP A 185 -16.22 50.09 -4.73
CA ASP A 185 -17.60 49.81 -5.15
C ASP A 185 -17.73 48.40 -5.74
N LEU A 186 -18.20 47.46 -4.92
CA LEU A 186 -18.40 46.06 -5.28
C LEU A 186 -19.39 45.88 -6.45
N ALA A 187 -20.44 46.69 -6.51
CA ALA A 187 -21.48 46.54 -7.53
C ALA A 187 -20.93 46.94 -8.91
N SER A 188 -20.19 48.05 -8.97
CA SER A 188 -19.55 48.51 -10.21
C SER A 188 -18.44 47.57 -10.65
N VAL A 189 -17.63 47.02 -9.73
CA VAL A 189 -16.58 46.04 -10.07
C VAL A 189 -17.19 44.77 -10.69
N GLU A 190 -18.27 44.22 -10.12
CA GLU A 190 -18.97 43.07 -10.70
C GLU A 190 -19.64 43.39 -12.04
N ARG A 191 -20.17 44.61 -12.19
CA ARG A 191 -20.76 45.09 -13.45
C ARG A 191 -19.73 45.12 -14.57
N PHE A 192 -18.62 45.82 -14.36
CA PHE A 192 -17.54 45.90 -15.35
C PHE A 192 -16.86 44.54 -15.58
N PHE A 193 -16.77 43.68 -14.56
CA PHE A 193 -16.30 42.30 -14.73
C PHE A 193 -17.11 41.51 -15.75
N LYS A 194 -18.44 41.66 -15.79
CA LYS A 194 -19.31 41.01 -16.79
C LYS A 194 -19.12 41.57 -18.20
N ILE A 195 -18.57 42.78 -18.33
CA ILE A 195 -18.39 43.47 -19.61
C ILE A 195 -17.10 43.02 -20.33
N PHE A 196 -16.02 42.72 -19.60
CA PHE A 196 -14.73 42.30 -20.20
C PHE A 196 -14.84 41.10 -21.18
N PRO A 197 -15.59 40.02 -20.89
CA PRO A 197 -15.81 38.93 -21.83
C PRO A 197 -16.45 39.39 -23.14
N LEU A 198 -17.44 40.27 -23.07
CA LEU A 198 -18.17 40.78 -24.22
C LEU A 198 -17.23 41.54 -25.18
N LEU A 199 -16.21 42.21 -24.63
CA LEU A 199 -15.19 42.93 -25.39
C LEU A 199 -14.04 42.06 -25.91
N GLY A 200 -14.07 40.74 -25.66
CA GLY A 200 -13.01 39.81 -26.02
C GLY A 200 -11.79 39.83 -25.08
N MET A 201 -11.86 40.54 -23.96
CA MET A 201 -10.77 40.74 -22.99
C MET A 201 -10.84 39.74 -21.83
N TYR A 202 -10.99 38.45 -22.14
CA TYR A 202 -11.21 37.40 -21.12
C TYR A 202 -10.06 37.30 -20.10
N ASN A 203 -8.81 37.25 -20.57
CA ASN A 203 -7.65 37.07 -19.70
C ASN A 203 -7.37 38.30 -18.83
N GLU A 204 -7.56 39.50 -19.39
CA GLU A 204 -7.29 40.76 -18.71
C GLU A 204 -8.32 41.03 -17.62
N GLY A 205 -9.61 40.81 -17.91
CA GLY A 205 -10.69 40.95 -16.93
C GLY A 205 -10.52 40.02 -15.72
N ILE A 206 -10.22 38.73 -15.95
CA ILE A 206 -9.94 37.78 -14.85
C ILE A 206 -8.71 38.21 -14.06
N THR A 207 -7.65 38.64 -14.75
CA THR A 207 -6.41 39.03 -14.07
C THR A 207 -6.63 40.25 -13.18
N LYS A 208 -7.30 41.28 -13.67
CA LYS A 208 -7.61 42.50 -12.90
C LYS A 208 -8.55 42.21 -11.74
N PHE A 209 -9.61 41.43 -11.97
CA PHE A 209 -10.55 41.06 -10.91
C PHE A 209 -9.92 40.20 -9.82
N CYS A 210 -9.17 39.15 -10.18
CA CYS A 210 -8.48 38.32 -9.17
C CYS A 210 -7.35 39.10 -8.48
N SER A 211 -6.74 40.11 -9.12
CA SER A 211 -5.80 41.03 -8.45
C SER A 211 -6.48 41.93 -7.43
N TYR A 212 -7.67 42.46 -7.73
CA TYR A 212 -8.49 43.20 -6.77
C TYR A 212 -8.85 42.32 -5.55
N LEU A 213 -9.31 41.09 -5.80
CA LEU A 213 -9.62 40.13 -4.74
C LEU A 213 -8.39 39.80 -3.90
N ALA A 214 -7.20 39.69 -4.51
CA ALA A 214 -5.95 39.48 -3.81
C ALA A 214 -5.60 40.66 -2.88
N ILE A 215 -5.82 41.91 -3.29
CA ILE A 215 -5.62 43.09 -2.43
C ILE A 215 -6.57 43.06 -1.22
N LYS A 216 -7.86 42.74 -1.44
CA LYS A 216 -8.85 42.62 -0.37
C LYS A 216 -8.51 41.50 0.62
N LEU A 217 -8.04 40.37 0.10
CA LEU A 217 -7.53 39.26 0.89
C LEU A 217 -6.32 39.72 1.73
N GLN A 218 -5.36 40.39 1.12
CA GLN A 218 -4.17 40.92 1.79
C GLN A 218 -4.52 41.80 3.00
N VAL A 219 -5.42 42.78 2.83
CA VAL A 219 -5.85 43.66 3.91
C VAL A 219 -6.48 42.87 5.05
N THR A 220 -7.32 41.89 4.73
CA THR A 220 -7.99 41.03 5.72
C THR A 220 -7.00 40.16 6.47
N SER A 221 -6.07 39.52 5.75
CA SER A 221 -5.02 38.67 6.33
C SER A 221 -4.07 39.46 7.23
N GLN A 222 -3.71 40.69 6.85
CA GLN A 222 -2.89 41.56 7.70
C GLN A 222 -3.60 41.96 9.00
N LYS A 223 -4.92 42.22 8.94
CA LYS A 223 -5.72 42.48 10.16
C LYS A 223 -5.74 41.25 11.07
N ASN A 224 -5.96 40.06 10.51
CA ASN A 224 -5.96 38.81 11.25
C ASN A 224 -4.58 38.53 11.88
N LEU A 225 -3.48 38.78 11.15
CA LEU A 225 -2.13 38.62 11.67
C LEU A 225 -1.82 39.60 12.81
N LYS A 226 -2.26 40.86 12.71
CA LYS A 226 -2.12 41.82 13.82
C LYS A 226 -2.88 41.37 15.07
N ALA A 227 -4.13 40.92 14.91
CA ALA A 227 -4.91 40.38 16.01
C ALA A 227 -4.26 39.15 16.67
N ALA A 228 -3.63 38.29 15.86
CA ALA A 228 -2.86 37.15 16.35
C ALA A 228 -1.65 37.58 17.19
N LEU A 229 -0.91 38.61 16.78
CA LEU A 229 0.24 39.15 17.52
C LEU A 229 -0.17 39.84 18.83
N ASP A 230 -1.35 40.46 18.87
CA ASP A 230 -1.87 41.16 20.06
C ASP A 230 -2.46 40.19 21.10
N THR A 231 -2.60 38.90 20.78
CA THR A 231 -3.17 37.89 21.68
C THR A 231 -2.18 37.52 22.78
N ARG A 232 -2.62 37.59 24.04
CA ARG A 232 -1.78 37.30 25.21
C ARG A 232 -1.43 35.81 25.30
N ILE A 233 -0.20 35.51 25.72
CA ILE A 233 0.34 34.14 25.90
C ILE A 233 -0.49 33.33 26.92
N THR A 234 -1.24 33.98 27.81
CA THR A 234 -2.11 33.35 28.82
C THR A 234 -3.43 32.82 28.29
N ASP A 235 -3.78 33.07 27.03
CA ASP A 235 -5.03 32.56 26.45
C ASP A 235 -4.93 31.04 26.19
N LYS A 236 -6.03 30.31 26.39
CA LYS A 236 -6.10 28.86 26.12
C LYS A 236 -5.85 28.53 24.65
N ARG A 237 -6.17 29.45 23.74
CA ARG A 237 -5.89 29.31 22.30
C ARG A 237 -4.51 29.80 21.91
N ALA A 238 -3.69 30.30 22.85
CA ALA A 238 -2.38 30.84 22.55
C ALA A 238 -1.46 29.83 21.85
N SER A 239 -1.64 28.53 22.11
CA SER A 239 -0.89 27.43 21.49
C SER A 239 -1.31 27.09 20.06
N VAL A 240 -2.34 27.74 19.50
CA VAL A 240 -2.91 27.41 18.19
C VAL A 240 -3.09 28.66 17.30
N ILE A 241 -2.71 29.84 17.79
CA ILE A 241 -2.97 31.14 17.13
C ILE A 241 -2.51 31.16 15.67
N TYR A 242 -1.30 30.66 15.37
CA TYR A 242 -0.76 30.74 14.02
C TYR A 242 -1.43 29.74 13.08
N ALA A 243 -1.84 28.58 13.58
CA ALA A 243 -2.63 27.61 12.83
C ALA A 243 -4.05 28.13 12.55
N ASP A 244 -4.67 28.82 13.51
CA ASP A 244 -5.97 29.49 13.33
C ASP A 244 -5.85 30.64 12.31
N THR A 245 -4.75 31.40 12.34
CA THR A 245 -4.50 32.49 11.37
C THR A 245 -4.34 31.96 9.94
N LEU A 246 -3.62 30.84 9.77
CA LEU A 246 -3.56 30.14 8.48
C LEU A 246 -4.93 29.63 8.05
N THR A 247 -5.72 29.10 8.98
CA THR A 247 -7.08 28.62 8.70
C THR A 247 -7.96 29.75 8.17
N LEU A 248 -7.94 30.93 8.81
CA LEU A 248 -8.68 32.11 8.36
C LEU A 248 -8.24 32.58 6.96
N LEU A 249 -6.95 32.49 6.64
CA LEU A 249 -6.44 32.80 5.29
C LEU A 249 -7.00 31.81 4.26
N PHE A 250 -6.92 30.50 4.53
CA PHE A 250 -7.39 29.46 3.61
C PHE A 250 -8.91 29.48 3.43
N GLU A 251 -9.67 29.67 4.52
CA GLU A 251 -11.13 29.85 4.48
C GLU A 251 -11.53 31.12 3.72
N GLY A 252 -10.76 32.21 3.89
CA GLY A 252 -10.95 33.44 3.13
C GLY A 252 -10.83 33.20 1.62
N ILE A 253 -9.79 32.49 1.18
CA ILE A 253 -9.60 32.14 -0.23
C ILE A 253 -10.69 31.19 -0.72
N ALA A 254 -11.03 30.16 0.06
CA ALA A 254 -12.08 29.21 -0.28
C ALA A 254 -13.42 29.91 -0.49
N ARG A 255 -13.78 30.85 0.40
CA ARG A 255 -15.01 31.64 0.28
C ARG A 255 -15.00 32.56 -0.94
N ILE A 256 -13.86 33.20 -1.26
CA ILE A 256 -13.71 34.02 -2.47
C ILE A 256 -13.98 33.16 -3.72
N ILE A 257 -13.38 31.97 -3.78
CA ILE A 257 -13.58 31.04 -4.90
C ILE A 257 -15.03 30.59 -4.98
N GLU A 258 -15.68 30.22 -3.87
CA GLU A 258 -17.06 29.73 -3.87
C GLU A 258 -18.08 30.78 -4.31
N VAL A 259 -17.89 32.05 -3.91
CA VAL A 259 -18.79 33.14 -4.28
C VAL A 259 -18.64 33.52 -5.76
N HIS A 260 -17.41 33.54 -6.27
CA HIS A 260 -17.14 34.05 -7.62
C HIS A 260 -17.06 32.96 -8.70
N GLN A 261 -16.95 31.68 -8.34
CA GLN A 261 -16.95 30.56 -9.30
C GLN A 261 -18.16 30.57 -10.25
N PRO A 262 -19.42 30.70 -9.77
CA PRO A 262 -20.58 30.70 -10.66
C PRO A 262 -20.57 31.86 -11.66
N ILE A 263 -20.06 33.03 -11.25
CA ILE A 263 -19.98 34.22 -12.11
C ILE A 263 -18.92 33.99 -13.20
N ILE A 264 -17.76 33.44 -12.83
CA ILE A 264 -16.69 33.11 -13.79
C ILE A 264 -17.19 32.07 -14.80
N GLU A 265 -17.80 30.98 -14.35
CA GLU A 265 -18.31 29.92 -15.22
C GLU A 265 -19.41 30.43 -16.16
N THR A 266 -20.29 31.32 -15.70
CA THR A 266 -21.39 31.86 -16.50
C THR A 266 -20.92 32.82 -17.59
N TYR A 267 -19.98 33.73 -17.28
CA TYR A 267 -19.61 34.83 -18.20
C TYR A 267 -18.30 34.60 -18.95
N TYR A 268 -17.33 33.89 -18.35
CA TYR A 268 -16.02 33.63 -18.96
C TYR A 268 -15.87 32.21 -19.49
N GLY A 269 -16.80 31.32 -19.15
CA GLY A 269 -16.80 29.92 -19.52
C GLY A 269 -15.94 29.03 -18.62
N PRO A 270 -16.12 27.70 -18.72
CA PRO A 270 -15.40 26.73 -17.91
C PRO A 270 -13.90 26.68 -18.25
N GLY A 271 -13.06 26.34 -17.26
CA GLY A 271 -11.61 26.20 -17.38
C GLY A 271 -10.80 27.46 -17.04
N ARG A 272 -11.47 28.58 -16.80
CA ARG A 272 -10.86 29.87 -16.43
C ARG A 272 -10.57 30.00 -14.94
N LEU A 273 -11.05 29.05 -14.12
CA LEU A 273 -10.79 29.04 -12.68
C LEU A 273 -9.31 28.80 -12.37
N LEU A 274 -8.58 28.09 -13.23
CA LEU A 274 -7.15 27.83 -13.08
C LEU A 274 -6.34 29.13 -12.99
N THR A 275 -6.63 30.10 -13.85
CA THR A 275 -5.94 31.41 -13.85
C THR A 275 -6.22 32.19 -12.57
N CYS A 276 -7.48 32.19 -12.11
CA CYS A 276 -7.82 32.89 -10.86
C CYS A 276 -7.19 32.20 -9.64
N ALA A 277 -7.23 30.86 -9.59
CA ALA A 277 -6.58 30.09 -8.54
C ALA A 277 -5.06 30.35 -8.51
N GLY A 278 -4.41 30.46 -9.67
CA GLY A 278 -2.98 30.80 -9.75
C GLY A 278 -2.64 32.20 -9.21
N ILE A 279 -3.50 33.20 -9.44
CA ILE A 279 -3.31 34.56 -8.92
C ILE A 279 -3.55 34.59 -7.40
N LEU A 280 -4.63 33.99 -6.94
CA LEU A 280 -4.94 33.90 -5.51
C LEU A 280 -3.90 33.08 -4.75
N GLN A 281 -3.34 32.03 -5.35
CA GLN A 281 -2.25 31.26 -4.77
C GLN A 281 -1.00 32.11 -4.54
N LYS A 282 -0.63 32.99 -5.49
CA LYS A 282 0.53 33.90 -5.29
C LYS A 282 0.34 34.84 -4.11
N GLU A 283 -0.88 35.31 -3.87
CA GLU A 283 -1.14 36.13 -2.68
C GLU A 283 -1.20 35.29 -1.40
N CYS A 284 -1.74 34.07 -1.47
CA CYS A 284 -1.65 33.08 -0.39
C CYS A 284 -0.19 32.88 0.03
N ASP A 285 0.69 32.61 -0.93
CA ASP A 285 2.12 32.43 -0.77
C ASP A 285 2.79 33.61 -0.04
N ASN A 286 2.48 34.85 -0.44
CA ASN A 286 2.98 36.06 0.21
C ASN A 286 2.54 36.16 1.68
N GLN A 287 1.28 35.84 1.98
CA GLN A 287 0.77 35.93 3.35
C GLN A 287 1.24 34.76 4.23
N VAL A 288 1.27 33.54 3.70
CA VAL A 288 1.80 32.36 4.40
C VAL A 288 3.25 32.60 4.81
N LYS A 289 4.08 33.13 3.90
CA LYS A 289 5.47 33.47 4.20
C LYS A 289 5.61 34.39 5.42
N LYS A 290 4.76 35.42 5.53
CA LYS A 290 4.76 36.35 6.67
C LYS A 290 4.31 35.65 7.96
N ILE A 291 3.23 34.87 7.89
CA ILE A 291 2.69 34.14 9.06
C ILE A 291 3.71 33.13 9.57
N VAL A 292 4.32 32.34 8.68
CA VAL A 292 5.34 31.34 9.02
C VAL A 292 6.61 32.01 9.57
N PHE A 293 7.02 33.15 9.01
CA PHE A 293 8.16 33.91 9.53
C PHE A 293 7.93 34.38 10.97
N GLU A 294 6.77 35.00 11.26
CA GLU A 294 6.45 35.45 12.62
C GLU A 294 6.28 34.27 13.59
N PHE A 295 5.71 33.15 13.13
CA PHE A 295 5.64 31.92 13.91
C PHE A 295 7.03 31.38 14.29
N MET A 296 7.93 31.25 13.31
CA MET A 296 9.30 30.76 13.53
C MET A 296 10.07 31.66 14.51
N LYS A 297 9.85 32.98 14.43
CA LYS A 297 10.45 33.98 15.32
C LYS A 297 9.88 33.94 16.73
N HIS A 298 8.55 34.01 16.88
CA HIS A 298 7.90 34.08 18.19
C HIS A 298 8.01 32.77 18.99
N ARG A 299 8.01 31.61 18.30
CA ARG A 299 8.22 30.29 18.92
C ARG A 299 9.69 29.90 19.04
N ALA A 300 10.61 30.71 18.51
CA ALA A 300 12.05 30.49 18.50
C ALA A 300 12.46 29.09 18.00
N ILE A 301 11.79 28.59 16.95
CA ILE A 301 11.96 27.22 16.46
C ILE A 301 13.40 26.97 16.01
N SER A 302 13.99 27.91 15.27
CA SER A 302 15.38 27.81 14.82
C SER A 302 16.37 27.67 15.98
N ARG A 303 16.12 28.38 17.10
CA ARG A 303 16.94 28.26 18.31
C ARG A 303 16.76 26.90 18.98
N LYS A 304 15.52 26.39 19.07
CA LYS A 304 15.26 25.05 19.62
C LYS A 304 15.94 23.95 18.80
N VAL A 305 15.88 24.03 17.47
CA VAL A 305 16.57 23.09 16.57
C VAL A 305 18.10 23.18 16.73
N GLN A 306 18.65 24.39 16.90
CA GLN A 306 20.08 24.57 17.20
C GLN A 306 20.48 23.92 18.53
N LEU A 307 19.71 24.14 19.60
CA LEU A 307 19.95 23.52 20.90
C LEU A 307 19.92 21.99 20.83
N ILE A 308 19.00 21.42 20.05
CA ILE A 308 18.93 19.97 19.82
C ILE A 308 20.19 19.47 19.11
N ASN A 309 20.63 20.16 18.05
CA ASN A 309 21.85 19.81 17.32
C ASN A 309 23.11 19.95 18.19
N GLU A 310 23.14 20.90 19.12
CA GLU A 310 24.22 21.06 20.09
C GLU A 310 24.20 19.96 21.16
N HIS A 311 23.02 19.60 21.66
CA HIS A 311 22.84 18.49 22.61
C HIS A 311 23.30 17.15 22.01
N LEU A 312 23.02 16.91 20.72
CA LEU A 312 23.52 15.75 19.98
C LEU A 312 25.06 15.72 19.87
N ARG A 313 25.73 16.88 19.96
CA ARG A 313 27.20 17.01 19.82
C ARG A 313 27.94 17.09 21.15
N LYS A 314 27.31 17.61 22.21
CA LYS A 314 27.90 17.81 23.53
C LYS A 314 26.91 17.41 24.63
N GLN A 315 27.27 16.43 25.45
CA GLN A 315 26.53 16.11 26.67
C GLN A 315 26.69 17.25 27.69
N GLY A 316 25.57 17.81 28.20
CA GLY A 316 25.56 18.85 29.23
C GLY A 316 24.91 20.18 28.86
N VAL A 317 24.28 20.29 27.67
CA VAL A 317 23.47 21.46 27.29
C VAL A 317 22.09 21.40 27.95
N GLU A 318 21.49 22.56 28.23
CA GLU A 318 20.15 22.71 28.82
C GLU A 318 19.11 21.87 28.05
N LYS A 319 18.45 20.95 28.76
CA LYS A 319 17.46 20.04 28.17
C LYS A 319 16.15 20.78 27.95
N LEU A 320 15.58 20.62 26.74
CA LEU A 320 14.25 21.12 26.44
C LEU A 320 13.21 20.20 27.09
N GLU A 321 12.23 20.76 27.79
CA GLU A 321 11.17 19.95 28.38
C GLU A 321 10.29 19.30 27.29
N PRO A 322 10.06 17.97 27.34
CA PRO A 322 9.22 17.29 26.36
C PRO A 322 7.79 17.82 26.29
N LYS A 323 7.25 18.35 27.40
CA LYS A 323 5.88 18.89 27.45
C LYS A 323 5.71 20.14 26.58
N ASP A 324 6.67 21.06 26.62
CA ASP A 324 6.63 22.28 25.82
C ASP A 324 6.80 21.99 24.33
N LEU A 325 7.60 20.97 24.01
CA LEU A 325 7.77 20.47 22.66
C LEU A 325 6.49 19.81 22.13
N ASP A 326 5.78 19.05 22.96
CA ASP A 326 4.53 18.37 22.57
C ASP A 326 3.44 19.35 22.11
N ILE A 327 3.31 20.48 22.79
CA ILE A 327 2.37 21.56 22.42
C ILE A 327 2.78 22.18 21.07
N LEU A 328 4.06 22.48 20.89
CA LEU A 328 4.59 23.06 19.66
C LEU A 328 4.45 22.10 18.46
N LEU A 329 4.73 20.81 18.66
CA LEU A 329 4.56 19.76 17.66
C LEU A 329 3.08 19.65 17.26
N SER A 330 2.17 19.79 18.21
CA SER A 330 0.73 19.81 17.94
C SER A 330 0.34 21.03 17.07
N GLU A 331 0.84 22.23 17.38
CA GLU A 331 0.61 23.43 16.55
C GLU A 331 1.16 23.24 15.11
N LEU A 332 2.40 22.73 14.97
CA LEU A 332 3.02 22.44 13.68
C LEU A 332 2.24 21.42 12.84
N THR A 333 1.76 20.34 13.46
CA THR A 333 0.95 19.34 12.75
C THR A 333 -0.38 19.91 12.30
N LEU A 334 -1.02 20.78 13.10
CA LEU A 334 -2.25 21.44 12.70
C LEU A 334 -2.02 22.40 11.52
N MET A 335 -0.93 23.17 11.52
CA MET A 335 -0.58 24.04 10.39
C MET A 335 -0.46 23.24 9.08
N HIS A 336 0.21 22.09 9.12
CA HIS A 336 0.32 21.19 7.96
C HIS A 336 -1.02 20.62 7.54
N ALA A 337 -1.82 20.13 8.49
CA ALA A 337 -3.14 19.57 8.22
C ALA A 337 -4.05 20.60 7.51
N ARG A 338 -3.99 21.87 7.92
CA ARG A 338 -4.76 22.97 7.31
C ARG A 338 -4.28 23.30 5.90
N ALA A 339 -2.97 23.34 5.67
CA ALA A 339 -2.40 23.54 4.34
C ALA A 339 -2.78 22.41 3.38
N GLU A 340 -2.76 21.16 3.85
CA GLU A 340 -3.13 20.00 3.04
C GLU A 340 -4.63 19.99 2.69
N LEU A 341 -5.50 20.37 3.64
CA LEU A 341 -6.93 20.53 3.38
C LEU A 341 -7.20 21.61 2.31
N TYR A 342 -6.48 22.73 2.37
CA TYR A 342 -6.55 23.79 1.37
C TYR A 342 -6.12 23.30 -0.02
N ASN A 343 -4.98 22.60 -0.11
CA ASN A 343 -4.51 22.03 -1.38
C ASN A 343 -5.53 21.04 -1.97
N LYS A 344 -6.10 20.15 -1.14
CA LYS A 344 -7.15 19.21 -1.56
C LYS A 344 -8.41 19.92 -2.03
N PHE A 345 -8.83 20.99 -1.34
CA PHE A 345 -9.98 21.80 -1.74
C PHE A 345 -9.76 22.45 -3.11
N LEU A 346 -8.64 23.16 -3.30
CA LEU A 346 -8.31 23.81 -4.57
C LEU A 346 -8.22 22.80 -5.71
N ARG A 347 -7.51 21.69 -5.49
CA ARG A 347 -7.35 20.62 -6.48
C ARG A 347 -8.69 20.09 -6.95
N ARG A 348 -9.60 19.80 -6.01
CA ARG A 348 -10.95 19.31 -6.32
C ARG A 348 -11.75 20.33 -7.14
N ARG A 349 -11.73 21.61 -6.74
CA ARG A 349 -12.48 22.66 -7.44
C ARG A 349 -11.96 22.90 -8.86
N VAL A 350 -10.65 23.05 -9.02
CA VAL A 350 -10.02 23.32 -10.32
C VAL A 350 -10.14 22.11 -11.24
N PHE A 351 -9.97 20.88 -10.75
CA PHE A 351 -10.08 19.69 -11.59
C PHE A 351 -11.51 19.47 -12.08
N ASN A 352 -12.51 19.76 -11.24
CA ASN A 352 -13.92 19.70 -11.66
C ASN A 352 -14.21 20.72 -12.79
N ASP A 353 -13.69 21.94 -12.69
CA ASP A 353 -13.84 22.97 -13.74
C ASP A 353 -13.15 22.55 -15.06
N ILE A 354 -11.92 22.01 -14.97
CA ILE A 354 -11.17 21.50 -16.14
C ILE A 354 -11.88 20.32 -16.80
N GLU A 355 -12.57 19.47 -16.04
CA GLU A 355 -13.34 18.34 -16.59
C GLU A 355 -14.56 18.79 -17.40
N ILE A 356 -15.13 19.95 -17.07
CA ILE A 356 -16.24 20.55 -17.80
C ILE A 356 -15.74 21.34 -19.02
N SER A 357 -14.53 21.92 -18.93
CA SER A 357 -14.01 22.83 -19.95
C SER A 357 -13.63 22.18 -21.28
N THR A 358 -13.18 20.93 -21.27
CA THR A 358 -12.59 20.33 -22.48
C THR A 358 -12.83 18.83 -22.54
N THR A 359 -13.33 18.36 -23.69
CA THR A 359 -13.55 16.93 -23.98
C THR A 359 -12.29 16.21 -24.44
N ASP A 360 -11.27 16.94 -24.89
CA ASP A 360 -9.96 16.39 -25.27
C ASP A 360 -9.14 15.98 -24.04
N GLU A 361 -8.76 14.70 -24.01
CA GLU A 361 -8.03 14.07 -22.91
C GLU A 361 -6.58 14.58 -22.79
N GLN A 362 -5.95 14.95 -23.91
CA GLN A 362 -4.57 15.46 -23.89
C GLN A 362 -4.50 16.88 -23.32
N HIS A 363 -5.39 17.76 -23.74
CA HIS A 363 -5.46 19.12 -23.23
C HIS A 363 -5.82 19.16 -21.73
N ARG A 364 -6.76 18.30 -21.30
CA ARG A 364 -7.12 18.12 -19.89
C ARG A 364 -5.93 17.67 -19.04
N ALA A 365 -5.11 16.75 -19.54
CA ALA A 365 -3.90 16.31 -18.83
C ALA A 365 -2.87 17.45 -18.68
N SER A 366 -2.71 18.29 -19.72
CA SER A 366 -1.83 19.46 -19.67
C SER A 366 -2.27 20.44 -18.59
N LEU A 367 -3.54 20.85 -18.59
CA LEU A 367 -4.07 21.82 -17.61
C LEU A 367 -3.98 21.30 -16.17
N LYS A 368 -4.23 19.99 -15.97
CA LYS A 368 -4.03 19.35 -14.65
C LYS A 368 -2.56 19.39 -14.23
N ASN A 369 -1.62 19.16 -15.15
CA ASN A 369 -0.19 19.24 -14.87
C ASN A 369 0.28 20.69 -14.59
N ASP A 370 -0.29 21.67 -15.26
CA ASP A 370 -0.02 23.09 -15.02
C ASP A 370 -0.45 23.48 -13.60
N PHE A 371 -1.65 23.07 -13.17
CA PHE A 371 -2.11 23.26 -11.78
C PHE A 371 -1.15 22.63 -10.76
N GLU A 372 -0.77 21.37 -10.97
CA GLU A 372 0.15 20.65 -10.09
C GLU A 372 1.52 21.34 -10.03
N THR A 373 1.98 21.91 -11.14
CA THR A 373 3.24 22.66 -11.22
C THR A 373 3.15 23.98 -10.43
N ILE A 374 2.04 24.70 -10.53
CA ILE A 374 1.80 25.93 -9.74
C ILE A 374 1.78 25.60 -8.25
N MET A 375 1.09 24.53 -7.85
CA MET A 375 1.03 24.12 -6.44
C MET A 375 2.39 23.67 -5.91
N LYS A 376 3.15 22.87 -6.67
CA LYS A 376 4.48 22.39 -6.23
C LYS A 376 5.54 23.49 -6.15
N ASN A 377 5.48 24.47 -7.04
CA ASN A 377 6.40 25.60 -7.07
C ASN A 377 5.95 26.77 -6.18
N SER A 378 4.83 26.63 -5.47
CA SER A 378 4.30 27.65 -4.57
C SER A 378 5.19 27.87 -3.35
N GLU A 379 5.22 29.10 -2.84
CA GLU A 379 5.92 29.41 -1.58
C GLU A 379 5.21 28.72 -0.40
N LEU A 380 3.90 28.44 -0.48
CA LEU A 380 3.19 27.59 0.48
C LEU A 380 3.83 26.21 0.58
N ALA A 381 4.06 25.52 -0.55
CA ALA A 381 4.67 24.19 -0.54
C ALA A 381 6.09 24.24 0.06
N ARG A 382 6.89 25.25 -0.32
CA ARG A 382 8.22 25.47 0.25
C ARG A 382 8.19 25.74 1.75
N SER A 383 7.29 26.62 2.21
CA SER A 383 7.13 26.96 3.62
C SER A 383 6.71 25.75 4.45
N MET A 384 5.80 24.92 3.92
CA MET A 384 5.41 23.67 4.57
C MET A 384 6.56 22.66 4.60
N GLN A 385 7.39 22.57 3.55
CA GLN A 385 8.59 21.72 3.60
C GLN A 385 9.61 22.18 4.65
N GLU A 386 9.83 23.49 4.79
CA GLU A 386 10.69 24.06 5.83
C GLU A 386 10.14 23.75 7.23
N LEU A 387 8.83 23.91 7.45
CA LEU A 387 8.17 23.53 8.71
C LEU A 387 8.20 22.03 8.96
N LEU A 388 8.09 21.19 7.93
CA LEU A 388 8.19 19.74 8.05
C LEU A 388 9.59 19.33 8.52
N GLY A 389 10.64 19.94 7.96
CA GLY A 389 12.02 19.73 8.40
C GLY A 389 12.20 20.08 9.88
N ALA A 390 11.66 21.21 10.32
CA ALA A 390 11.68 21.60 11.73
C ALA A 390 10.87 20.63 12.62
N TYR A 391 9.67 20.24 12.18
CA TYR A 391 8.83 19.24 12.86
C TYR A 391 9.59 17.92 13.05
N LEU A 392 10.20 17.38 12.00
CA LEU A 392 10.93 16.11 12.06
C LEU A 392 12.12 16.17 13.03
N ALA A 393 12.85 17.28 13.09
CA ALA A 393 13.94 17.46 14.04
C ALA A 393 13.45 17.50 15.49
N LEU A 394 12.35 18.24 15.75
CA LEU A 394 11.74 18.34 17.07
C LEU A 394 11.09 17.01 17.50
N GLU A 395 10.41 16.33 16.59
CA GLU A 395 9.71 15.06 16.82
C GLU A 395 10.70 13.96 17.18
N ARG A 396 11.84 13.90 16.47
CA ARG A 396 12.93 12.95 16.78
C ARG A 396 13.44 13.15 18.21
N TYR A 397 13.81 14.37 18.58
CA TYR A 397 14.31 14.67 19.92
C TYR A 397 13.25 14.41 21.00
N PHE A 398 12.00 14.80 20.74
CA PHE A 398 10.89 14.53 21.64
C PHE A 398 10.72 13.03 21.88
N MET A 399 10.74 12.21 20.82
CA MET A 399 10.59 10.76 20.93
C MET A 399 11.75 10.14 21.71
N GLU A 400 13.00 10.51 21.39
CA GLU A 400 14.22 10.00 22.04
C GLU A 400 14.28 10.35 23.54
N GLU A 401 14.11 11.62 23.93
CA GLU A 401 14.13 11.99 25.35
C GLU A 401 12.92 11.46 26.13
N SER A 402 11.75 11.35 25.50
CA SER A 402 10.56 10.80 26.17
C SER A 402 10.72 9.30 26.44
N ILE A 403 11.29 8.54 25.50
CA ILE A 403 11.58 7.11 25.69
C ILE A 403 12.69 6.95 26.74
N ASN A 404 13.78 7.72 26.66
CA ASN A 404 14.84 7.69 27.67
C ASN A 404 14.32 8.01 29.08
N LYS A 405 13.37 8.95 29.20
CA LYS A 405 12.70 9.24 30.47
C LYS A 405 11.80 8.10 30.94
N ALA A 406 11.05 7.47 30.04
CA ALA A 406 10.23 6.29 30.36
C ALA A 406 11.11 5.13 30.86
N ILE A 407 12.24 4.87 30.20
CA ILE A 407 13.25 3.88 30.63
C ILE A 407 13.83 4.23 32.01
N GLY A 408 14.07 5.52 32.28
CA GLY A 408 14.58 5.97 33.58
C GLY A 408 13.56 5.89 34.73
N MET A 409 12.26 5.89 34.42
CA MET A 409 11.15 5.78 35.37
C MET A 409 10.59 4.35 35.46
N ASP A 410 11.29 3.37 34.90
CA ASP A 410 10.87 1.98 34.86
C ASP A 410 10.57 1.42 36.27
N ALA A 411 9.39 0.84 36.41
CA ALA A 411 8.92 0.22 37.63
C ALA A 411 8.33 -1.16 37.35
N LEU A 412 8.58 -2.09 38.27
CA LEU A 412 8.01 -3.44 38.24
C LEU A 412 7.13 -3.63 39.47
N ASP A 413 5.83 -3.80 39.25
CA ASP A 413 4.88 -4.20 40.29
C ASP A 413 5.00 -5.71 40.55
N GLN A 414 4.88 -6.13 41.81
CA GLN A 414 5.11 -7.52 42.23
C GLN A 414 4.15 -8.54 41.59
N ASP A 415 2.96 -8.11 41.18
CA ASP A 415 1.94 -8.96 40.56
C ASP A 415 1.99 -8.95 39.02
N GLN A 416 2.87 -8.15 38.41
CA GLN A 416 2.96 -8.02 36.95
C GLN A 416 4.16 -8.78 36.39
N GLN A 417 3.94 -9.39 35.21
CA GLN A 417 4.97 -10.13 34.48
C GLN A 417 5.84 -9.25 33.58
N THR A 418 5.44 -7.99 33.35
CA THR A 418 6.13 -7.00 32.52
C THR A 418 6.33 -5.72 33.32
N SER A 419 7.28 -4.89 32.90
CA SER A 419 7.51 -3.58 33.52
C SER A 419 6.79 -2.45 32.79
N SER A 420 6.53 -1.34 33.50
CA SER A 420 5.82 -0.17 32.96
C SER A 420 6.52 0.47 31.76
N MET A 421 7.84 0.27 31.61
CA MET A 421 8.66 0.82 30.52
C MET A 421 8.11 0.49 29.13
N ILE A 422 7.59 -0.72 28.90
CA ILE A 422 7.10 -1.10 27.56
C ILE A 422 5.87 -0.28 27.20
N ASP A 423 4.88 -0.25 28.10
CA ASP A 423 3.61 0.41 27.84
C ASP A 423 3.83 1.90 27.57
N ASP A 424 4.67 2.55 28.38
CA ASP A 424 5.05 3.95 28.20
C ASP A 424 5.79 4.18 26.87
N THR A 425 6.75 3.32 26.53
CA THR A 425 7.54 3.42 25.27
C THR A 425 6.62 3.29 24.05
N PHE A 426 5.77 2.27 24.00
CA PHE A 426 4.87 2.05 22.87
C PHE A 426 3.73 3.07 22.82
N PHE A 427 3.29 3.59 23.98
CA PHE A 427 2.35 4.72 24.02
C PHE A 427 2.95 5.97 23.38
N ILE A 428 4.20 6.31 23.71
CA ILE A 428 4.93 7.45 23.13
C ILE A 428 5.08 7.26 21.62
N VAL A 429 5.58 6.10 21.17
CA VAL A 429 5.75 5.80 19.74
C VAL A 429 4.42 5.92 18.99
N LYS A 430 3.35 5.31 19.53
CA LYS A 430 2.01 5.39 18.94
C LYS A 430 1.49 6.83 18.86
N LYS A 431 1.71 7.64 19.89
CA LYS A 431 1.33 9.06 19.91
C LYS A 431 2.05 9.84 18.80
N CYS A 432 3.37 9.69 18.69
CA CYS A 432 4.19 10.36 17.68
C CYS A 432 3.77 9.97 16.25
N VAL A 433 3.57 8.68 15.99
CA VAL A 433 3.16 8.24 14.65
C VAL A 433 1.75 8.71 14.32
N LYS A 434 0.78 8.63 15.24
CA LYS A 434 -0.58 9.16 15.01
C LYS A 434 -0.59 10.67 14.76
N ARG A 435 0.24 11.41 15.48
CA ARG A 435 0.45 12.85 15.24
C ARG A 435 1.01 13.09 13.83
N SER A 436 2.00 12.30 13.39
CA SER A 436 2.53 12.41 12.02
C SER A 436 1.48 12.13 10.95
N ILE A 437 0.58 11.16 11.16
CA ILE A 437 -0.53 10.86 10.25
C ILE A 437 -1.49 12.05 10.16
N SER A 438 -1.75 12.69 11.31
CA SER A 438 -2.62 13.88 11.39
C SER A 438 -2.05 15.10 10.64
N SER A 439 -0.73 15.16 10.39
CA SER A 439 -0.11 16.23 9.60
C SER A 439 -0.52 16.21 8.11
N GLY A 440 -0.99 15.07 7.60
CA GLY A 440 -1.34 14.91 6.19
C GLY A 440 -0.15 14.80 5.23
N SER A 441 1.10 14.70 5.72
CA SER A 441 2.29 14.50 4.88
C SER A 441 2.76 13.05 4.88
N ILE A 442 2.77 12.40 3.71
CA ILE A 442 3.22 11.01 3.56
C ILE A 442 4.73 10.88 3.87
N ASP A 443 5.54 11.83 3.39
CA ASP A 443 6.99 11.81 3.65
C ASP A 443 7.30 12.04 5.13
N GLY A 444 6.50 12.88 5.81
CA GLY A 444 6.56 13.07 7.26
C GLY A 444 6.24 11.80 8.05
N VAL A 445 5.17 11.09 7.67
CA VAL A 445 4.79 9.80 8.28
C VAL A 445 5.91 8.76 8.10
N CYS A 446 6.43 8.62 6.89
CA CYS A 446 7.53 7.69 6.60
C CYS A 446 8.78 8.00 7.45
N ALA A 447 9.15 9.27 7.58
CA ALA A 447 10.28 9.69 8.39
C ALA A 447 10.08 9.35 9.87
N VAL A 448 8.91 9.64 10.44
CA VAL A 448 8.60 9.34 11.86
C VAL A 448 8.53 7.83 12.12
N ILE A 449 8.00 7.03 11.19
CA ILE A 449 8.03 5.56 11.30
C ILE A 449 9.47 5.05 11.31
N ASN A 450 10.34 5.54 10.43
CA ASN A 450 11.74 5.15 10.41
C ASN A 450 12.49 5.58 11.68
N MET A 451 12.18 6.75 12.24
CA MET A 451 12.69 7.18 13.55
C MET A 451 12.24 6.22 14.65
N ALA A 452 10.96 5.84 14.69
CA ALA A 452 10.43 4.88 15.66
C ALA A 452 11.11 3.51 15.53
N CYS A 453 11.26 2.98 14.31
CA CYS A 453 12.00 1.74 14.07
C CYS A 453 13.43 1.83 14.59
N GLY A 454 14.15 2.92 14.28
CA GLY A 454 15.52 3.12 14.74
C GLY A 454 15.65 3.21 16.26
N LEU A 455 14.71 3.84 16.96
CA LEU A 455 14.73 3.93 18.42
C LEU A 455 14.37 2.60 19.09
N LEU A 456 13.39 1.86 18.57
CA LEU A 456 13.05 0.52 19.09
C LEU A 456 14.18 -0.49 18.84
N GLU A 457 14.82 -0.43 17.68
CA GLU A 457 15.93 -1.31 17.32
C GLU A 457 17.20 -1.00 18.13
N ASN A 458 17.53 0.28 18.33
CA ASN A 458 18.78 0.66 18.97
C ASN A 458 18.64 0.92 20.47
N GLU A 459 17.72 1.78 20.91
CA GLU A 459 17.62 2.15 22.33
C GLU A 459 16.93 1.07 23.15
N LEU A 460 15.71 0.68 22.78
CA LEU A 460 14.94 -0.31 23.54
C LEU A 460 15.65 -1.67 23.57
N SER A 461 16.07 -2.16 22.41
CA SER A 461 16.75 -3.47 22.32
C SER A 461 18.10 -3.47 23.03
N SER A 462 18.88 -2.37 22.95
CA SER A 462 20.14 -2.25 23.69
C SER A 462 19.91 -2.22 25.20
N GLN A 463 18.89 -1.49 25.67
CA GLN A 463 18.56 -1.42 27.08
C GLN A 463 18.10 -2.78 27.62
N LEU A 464 17.20 -3.47 26.92
CA LEU A 464 16.76 -4.82 27.27
C LEU A 464 17.95 -5.79 27.33
N LYS A 465 18.80 -5.77 26.30
CA LYS A 465 20.00 -6.62 26.23
C LYS A 465 21.02 -6.30 27.32
N SER A 466 21.23 -5.02 27.64
CA SER A 466 22.14 -4.56 28.69
C SER A 466 21.71 -5.09 30.06
N ARG A 467 20.41 -5.07 30.35
CA ARG A 467 19.83 -5.63 31.58
C ARG A 467 19.94 -7.15 31.63
N LEU A 468 19.62 -7.84 30.53
CA LEU A 468 19.79 -9.30 30.43
C LEU A 468 21.27 -9.74 30.53
N ARG A 469 22.22 -8.90 30.09
CA ARG A 469 23.66 -9.15 30.20
C ARG A 469 24.17 -9.15 31.64
N GLN A 470 23.45 -8.53 32.58
CA GLN A 470 23.79 -8.60 34.02
C GLN A 470 23.63 -10.03 34.57
N GLY A 471 22.92 -10.90 33.83
CA GLY A 471 22.76 -12.32 34.12
C GLY A 471 21.67 -12.58 35.16
N TYR A 472 21.14 -13.80 35.15
CA TYR A 472 20.20 -14.24 36.18
C TYR A 472 20.99 -14.56 37.47
N PRO A 473 20.65 -13.95 38.63
CA PRO A 473 21.33 -14.19 39.89
C PRO A 473 21.11 -15.62 40.40
N ALA A 474 21.94 -16.56 39.94
CA ALA A 474 21.88 -17.98 40.28
C ALA A 474 22.66 -18.35 41.56
N GLY A 475 23.15 -17.35 42.31
CA GLY A 475 23.87 -17.56 43.56
C GLY A 475 23.09 -18.45 44.52
N TYR A 476 23.73 -19.57 44.89
CA TYR A 476 23.29 -20.45 45.97
C TYR A 476 23.12 -19.58 47.21
N LEU A 477 21.96 -19.65 47.88
CA LEU A 477 21.88 -19.21 49.26
C LEU A 477 22.75 -20.20 50.05
N ASP A 478 24.02 -19.85 50.23
CA ASP A 478 24.86 -20.48 51.24
C ASP A 478 24.11 -20.40 52.57
N LEU A 479 24.06 -21.49 53.32
CA LEU A 479 23.32 -21.60 54.58
C LEU A 479 23.71 -20.45 55.53
N ALA A 480 24.95 -19.98 55.43
CA ALA A 480 25.48 -18.81 56.14
C ALA A 480 24.83 -17.47 55.72
N GLN A 481 24.51 -17.25 54.45
CA GLN A 481 23.83 -16.03 54.00
C GLN A 481 22.31 -16.09 54.25
N ALA A 482 21.69 -17.27 54.17
CA ALA A 482 20.30 -17.46 54.57
C ALA A 482 20.11 -17.17 56.06
N TYR A 483 21.05 -17.63 56.90
CA TYR A 483 21.04 -17.40 58.34
C TYR A 483 21.27 -15.92 58.69
N ASN A 484 22.19 -15.23 57.99
CA ASN A 484 22.40 -13.79 58.15
C ASN A 484 21.19 -12.97 57.69
N ALA A 485 20.58 -13.28 56.54
CA ALA A 485 19.38 -12.59 56.05
C ALA A 485 18.16 -12.77 56.99
N LEU A 486 18.01 -13.95 57.59
CA LEU A 486 17.05 -14.22 58.66
C LEU A 486 17.36 -13.38 59.92
N GLN A 487 18.62 -13.31 60.33
CA GLN A 487 19.00 -12.54 61.52
C GLN A 487 18.77 -11.03 61.37
N THR A 488 19.03 -10.46 60.18
CA THR A 488 18.80 -9.03 59.91
C THR A 488 17.31 -8.68 59.80
N SER A 489 16.49 -9.58 59.26
CA SER A 489 15.04 -9.39 59.12
C SER A 489 14.30 -9.50 60.46
N PHE A 490 14.75 -10.36 61.37
CA PHE A 490 14.22 -10.43 62.75
C PHE A 490 14.49 -9.17 63.60
N GLN A 491 15.55 -8.41 63.32
CA GLN A 491 15.87 -7.17 64.06
C GLN A 491 15.08 -5.93 63.60
N HIS A 492 14.58 -5.90 62.35
CA HIS A 492 14.00 -4.68 61.76
C HIS A 492 12.49 -4.76 61.43
N GLY A 493 11.81 -5.86 61.74
CA GLY A 493 10.33 -5.94 61.70
C GLY A 493 9.67 -5.68 60.33
N ARG A 494 10.44 -5.68 59.24
CA ARG A 494 9.96 -5.58 57.86
C ARG A 494 10.57 -6.70 57.03
N ILE A 495 9.72 -7.53 56.45
CA ILE A 495 10.11 -8.52 55.44
C ILE A 495 10.40 -7.73 54.15
N GLN A 496 11.64 -7.27 53.97
CA GLN A 496 12.10 -6.79 52.67
C GLN A 496 12.46 -8.02 51.84
N THR A 497 11.88 -8.14 50.63
CA THR A 497 12.35 -9.09 49.61
C THR A 497 13.85 -8.85 49.41
N SER A 498 14.65 -9.91 49.51
CA SER A 498 16.10 -9.78 49.36
C SER A 498 16.45 -9.12 48.02
N ASP A 499 17.45 -8.23 47.97
CA ASP A 499 17.87 -7.53 46.74
C ASP A 499 18.12 -8.50 45.56
N THR A 500 18.54 -9.73 45.88
CA THR A 500 18.75 -10.83 44.94
C THR A 500 17.46 -11.38 44.33
N GLU A 501 16.37 -11.45 45.09
CA GLU A 501 15.06 -11.90 44.61
C GLU A 501 14.42 -10.87 43.68
N LEU A 502 14.53 -9.59 44.03
CA LEU A 502 14.10 -8.48 43.17
C LEU A 502 14.87 -8.48 41.85
N ALA A 503 16.20 -8.72 41.88
CA ALA A 503 17.01 -8.84 40.68
C ALA A 503 16.61 -10.06 39.79
N ARG A 504 16.17 -11.18 40.38
CA ARG A 504 15.64 -12.33 39.63
C ARG A 504 14.30 -11.99 38.96
N LEU A 505 13.38 -11.36 39.70
CA LEU A 505 12.08 -10.94 39.16
C LEU A 505 12.25 -9.91 38.03
N MET A 506 13.14 -8.93 38.21
CA MET A 506 13.48 -7.97 37.16
C MET A 506 14.06 -8.65 35.92
N PHE A 507 14.98 -9.63 36.06
CA PHE A 507 15.50 -10.35 34.90
C PHE A 507 14.39 -11.04 34.10
N LEU A 508 13.47 -11.73 34.80
CA LEU A 508 12.35 -12.42 34.16
C LEU A 508 11.36 -11.43 33.53
N ALA A 509 11.07 -10.31 34.19
CA ALA A 509 10.24 -9.25 33.64
C ALA A 509 10.86 -8.66 32.36
N TYR A 510 12.17 -8.41 32.32
CA TYR A 510 12.83 -7.90 31.12
C TYR A 510 12.85 -8.91 29.95
N LEU A 511 12.90 -10.21 30.25
CA LEU A 511 12.74 -11.26 29.23
C LEU A 511 11.32 -11.29 28.67
N ASN A 512 10.31 -11.18 29.54
CA ASN A 512 8.92 -10.99 29.13
C ASN A 512 8.76 -9.70 28.33
N ASN A 513 9.42 -8.62 28.74
CA ASN A 513 9.32 -7.35 28.06
C ASN A 513 9.78 -7.42 26.61
N ALA A 514 10.84 -8.18 26.33
CA ALA A 514 11.32 -8.39 24.97
C ALA A 514 10.29 -9.15 24.11
N GLU A 515 9.61 -10.15 24.67
CA GLU A 515 8.56 -10.91 23.97
C GLU A 515 7.28 -10.07 23.77
N THR A 516 6.80 -9.34 24.78
CA THR A 516 5.67 -8.41 24.63
C THR A 516 5.97 -7.31 23.61
N SER A 517 7.22 -6.83 23.56
CA SER A 517 7.63 -5.85 22.56
C SER A 517 7.49 -6.37 21.13
N ILE A 518 7.70 -7.68 20.88
CA ILE A 518 7.47 -8.29 19.57
C ILE A 518 5.98 -8.20 19.19
N GLU A 519 5.09 -8.61 20.09
CA GLU A 519 3.64 -8.54 19.86
C GLU A 519 3.17 -7.09 19.63
N TYR A 520 3.72 -6.15 20.40
CA TYR A 520 3.37 -4.74 20.27
C TYR A 520 3.88 -4.13 18.96
N VAL A 521 5.06 -4.50 18.48
CA VAL A 521 5.56 -4.07 17.16
C VAL A 521 4.66 -4.61 16.04
N GLU A 522 4.27 -5.88 16.09
CA GLU A 522 3.38 -6.48 15.08
C GLU A 522 2.00 -5.83 15.07
N THR A 523 1.44 -5.60 16.25
CA THR A 523 0.15 -4.93 16.43
C THR A 523 0.21 -3.48 15.99
N LEU A 524 1.27 -2.75 16.33
CA LEU A 524 1.52 -1.39 15.88
C LEU A 524 1.61 -1.34 14.35
N SER A 525 2.40 -2.22 13.72
CA SER A 525 2.56 -2.28 12.26
C SER A 525 1.21 -2.48 11.55
N ARG A 526 0.39 -3.42 12.04
CA ARG A 526 -0.94 -3.70 11.48
C ARG A 526 -1.89 -2.50 11.63
N ASN A 527 -1.92 -1.89 12.81
CA ASN A 527 -2.79 -0.74 13.08
C ASN A 527 -2.36 0.50 12.28
N LEU A 528 -1.05 0.74 12.14
CA LEU A 528 -0.54 1.86 11.35
C LEU A 528 -0.88 1.72 9.87
N LYS A 529 -0.83 0.51 9.32
CA LYS A 529 -1.26 0.27 7.94
C LYS A 529 -2.72 0.71 7.74
N ILE A 530 -3.60 0.33 8.65
CA ILE A 530 -5.03 0.68 8.60
C ILE A 530 -5.21 2.20 8.74
N ASP A 531 -4.58 2.82 9.75
CA ASP A 531 -4.70 4.27 10.00
C ASP A 531 -4.20 5.10 8.79
N ILE A 532 -3.12 4.67 8.12
CA ILE A 532 -2.58 5.33 6.93
C ILE A 532 -3.49 5.17 5.72
N GLU A 533 -4.02 3.96 5.48
CA GLU A 533 -4.98 3.72 4.39
C GLU A 533 -6.27 4.55 4.55
N GLN A 534 -6.73 4.76 5.79
CA GLN A 534 -7.87 5.61 6.09
C GLN A 534 -7.57 7.11 5.91
N ALA A 535 -6.40 7.57 6.36
CA ALA A 535 -5.99 8.97 6.23
C ALA A 535 -5.71 9.38 4.76
N PHE A 536 -5.26 8.43 3.93
CA PHE A 536 -4.86 8.68 2.54
C PHE A 536 -5.54 7.69 1.55
N PRO A 537 -6.85 7.86 1.26
CA PRO A 537 -7.58 6.92 0.40
C PRO A 537 -7.09 6.89 -1.06
N ASN A 538 -6.57 8.01 -1.57
CA ASN A 538 -6.17 8.18 -2.99
C ASN A 538 -4.65 8.16 -3.19
N MET A 539 -3.90 7.35 -2.44
CA MET A 539 -2.44 7.23 -2.57
C MET A 539 -2.01 6.68 -3.93
N GLN A 540 -0.97 7.29 -4.51
CA GLN A 540 -0.31 6.77 -5.70
C GLN A 540 0.46 5.48 -5.39
N THR A 541 0.65 4.62 -6.39
CA THR A 541 1.38 3.34 -6.22
C THR A 541 2.78 3.53 -5.64
N LYS A 542 3.49 4.60 -6.03
CA LYS A 542 4.81 4.93 -5.50
C LYS A 542 4.78 5.29 -4.01
N GLU A 543 3.75 6.00 -3.57
CA GLU A 543 3.57 6.40 -2.17
C GLU A 543 3.25 5.20 -1.28
N LYS A 544 2.39 4.28 -1.78
CA LYS A 544 2.13 2.99 -1.11
C LYS A 544 3.42 2.19 -0.93
N GLY A 545 4.24 2.08 -1.97
CA GLY A 545 5.53 1.39 -1.90
C GLY A 545 6.49 1.98 -0.87
N LYS A 546 6.53 3.31 -0.71
CA LYS A 546 7.33 3.96 0.35
C LYS A 546 6.88 3.55 1.75
N ILE A 547 5.58 3.55 2.00
CA ILE A 547 5.00 3.17 3.31
C ILE A 547 5.26 1.69 3.59
N GLU A 548 5.07 0.81 2.61
CA GLU A 548 5.36 -0.61 2.75
C GLU A 548 6.83 -0.86 3.08
N SER A 549 7.76 -0.12 2.47
CA SER A 549 9.18 -0.18 2.81
C SER A 549 9.47 0.26 4.24
N CYS A 550 8.79 1.30 4.75
CA CYS A 550 8.97 1.76 6.14
C CYS A 550 8.39 0.75 7.14
N LEU A 551 7.23 0.17 6.84
CA LEU A 551 6.60 -0.88 7.65
C LEU A 551 7.42 -2.18 7.62
N ALA A 552 8.14 -2.47 6.54
CA ALA A 552 9.10 -3.57 6.51
C ALA A 552 10.24 -3.37 7.53
N GLY A 553 10.62 -2.13 7.83
CA GLY A 553 11.56 -1.80 8.91
C GLY A 553 11.11 -2.31 10.28
N MET A 554 9.81 -2.34 10.55
CA MET A 554 9.27 -2.90 11.80
C MET A 554 9.54 -4.41 11.93
N LYS A 555 9.61 -5.15 10.81
CA LYS A 555 9.99 -6.57 10.85
C LYS A 555 11.44 -6.77 11.28
N ASN A 556 12.33 -5.84 10.93
CA ASN A 556 13.72 -5.87 11.40
C ASN A 556 13.78 -5.66 12.91
N VAL A 557 12.98 -4.74 13.46
CA VAL A 557 12.85 -4.55 14.91
C VAL A 557 12.42 -5.86 15.59
N THR A 558 11.41 -6.56 15.05
CA THR A 558 10.97 -7.86 15.55
C THR A 558 12.11 -8.89 15.54
N PHE A 559 12.90 -8.97 14.48
CA PHE A 559 14.05 -9.88 14.40
C PHE A 559 15.13 -9.55 15.46
N THR A 560 15.43 -8.27 15.65
CA THR A 560 16.39 -7.81 16.65
C THR A 560 15.90 -8.14 18.07
N LEU A 561 14.62 -7.89 18.38
CA LEU A 561 14.01 -8.26 19.66
C LEU A 561 14.01 -9.78 19.89
N ARG A 562 13.72 -10.58 18.85
CA ARG A 562 13.81 -12.05 18.92
C ARG A 562 15.21 -12.51 19.34
N THR A 563 16.25 -11.87 18.79
CA THR A 563 17.64 -12.13 19.16
C THR A 563 17.92 -11.78 20.63
N VAL A 564 17.24 -10.76 21.18
CA VAL A 564 17.33 -10.40 22.61
C VAL A 564 16.65 -11.44 23.49
N VAL A 565 15.47 -11.95 23.08
CA VAL A 565 14.77 -13.05 23.77
C VAL A 565 15.63 -14.31 23.79
N ASP A 566 16.15 -14.73 22.64
CA ASP A 566 17.03 -15.90 22.52
C ASP A 566 18.28 -15.77 23.41
N TYR A 567 18.86 -14.57 23.46
CA TYR A 567 19.99 -14.28 24.35
C TYR A 567 19.61 -14.40 25.83
N GLY A 568 18.48 -13.83 26.26
CA GLY A 568 17.99 -13.94 27.64
C GLY A 568 17.69 -15.38 28.06
N LEU A 569 17.10 -16.17 27.17
CA LEU A 569 16.84 -17.59 27.38
C LEU A 569 18.13 -18.41 27.51
N GLU A 570 19.16 -18.13 26.71
CA GLU A 570 20.47 -18.81 26.83
C GLU A 570 21.21 -18.40 28.12
N GLN A 571 21.05 -17.14 28.58
CA GLN A 571 21.54 -16.74 29.91
C GLN A 571 20.84 -17.53 31.02
N LEU A 572 19.52 -17.69 30.95
CA LEU A 572 18.76 -18.47 31.94
C LEU A 572 19.15 -19.96 31.88
N ARG A 573 19.36 -20.52 30.69
CA ARG A 573 19.87 -21.87 30.49
C ARG A 573 21.21 -22.08 31.21
N SER A 574 22.18 -21.21 30.95
CA SER A 574 23.55 -21.37 31.44
C SER A 574 23.68 -21.14 32.95
N SER A 575 22.90 -20.21 33.51
CA SER A 575 22.99 -19.80 34.92
C SER A 575 22.04 -20.55 35.85
N ALA A 576 20.78 -20.77 35.46
CA ALA A 576 19.76 -21.36 36.35
C ALA A 576 19.52 -22.84 36.08
N ILE A 577 19.51 -23.24 34.81
CA ILE A 577 19.05 -24.56 34.38
C ILE A 577 20.19 -25.58 34.40
N LYS A 578 21.25 -25.35 33.63
CA LYS A 578 22.38 -26.28 33.46
C LYS A 578 23.10 -26.66 34.78
N PRO A 579 23.36 -25.73 35.72
CA PRO A 579 24.00 -26.07 36.99
C PRO A 579 23.14 -26.93 37.91
N ARG A 580 21.81 -26.89 37.76
CA ARG A 580 20.86 -27.72 38.53
C ARG A 580 20.64 -29.08 37.89
N ILE A 581 20.45 -29.13 36.57
CA ILE A 581 20.22 -30.39 35.85
C ILE A 581 21.44 -31.32 35.93
N ASN A 582 22.65 -30.79 35.75
CA ASN A 582 23.84 -31.65 35.65
C ASN A 582 24.00 -32.57 36.87
N PRO A 583 23.98 -32.07 38.13
CA PRO A 583 24.02 -32.93 39.32
C PRO A 583 22.86 -33.91 39.42
N TRP A 584 21.63 -33.47 39.10
CA TRP A 584 20.45 -34.34 39.17
C TRP A 584 20.54 -35.50 38.19
N VAL A 585 20.97 -35.25 36.96
CA VAL A 585 21.14 -36.30 35.94
C VAL A 585 22.40 -37.13 36.22
N ASP A 586 23.46 -36.55 36.77
CA ASP A 586 24.68 -37.27 37.14
C ASP A 586 24.46 -38.31 38.25
N SER A 587 23.40 -38.17 39.05
CA SER A 587 23.01 -39.21 40.01
C SER A 587 22.74 -40.56 39.32
N PHE A 588 22.40 -40.58 38.03
CA PHE A 588 22.26 -41.81 37.25
C PHE A 588 23.55 -42.65 37.18
N LEU A 589 24.73 -42.02 37.29
CA LEU A 589 26.02 -42.74 37.32
C LEU A 589 26.22 -43.56 38.61
N THR A 590 25.43 -43.27 39.66
CA THR A 590 25.53 -43.98 40.95
C THR A 590 24.63 -45.21 41.02
N ILE A 591 23.78 -45.41 40.02
CA ILE A 591 22.81 -46.50 39.93
C ILE A 591 23.46 -47.69 39.24
N ASN A 592 23.20 -48.90 39.74
CA ASN A 592 23.58 -50.13 39.05
C ASN A 592 22.58 -50.42 37.93
N HIS A 593 23.05 -50.46 36.68
CA HIS A 593 22.23 -50.77 35.51
C HIS A 593 22.42 -52.22 35.00
N GLU A 594 23.15 -53.03 35.76
CA GLU A 594 23.28 -54.48 35.58
C GLU A 594 22.34 -55.18 36.56
N ALA A 595 21.04 -55.11 36.29
CA ALA A 595 19.98 -55.55 37.19
C ALA A 595 19.59 -57.03 37.03
N ASP A 596 19.42 -57.75 38.14
CA ASP A 596 18.90 -59.12 38.18
C ASP A 596 17.36 -59.15 38.31
N GLU A 597 16.71 -60.32 38.14
CA GLU A 597 15.24 -60.45 38.22
C GLU A 597 14.65 -59.98 39.57
N GLU A 598 15.40 -60.11 40.67
CA GLU A 598 15.01 -59.61 42.00
C GLU A 598 15.17 -58.08 42.16
N GLU A 599 15.95 -57.43 41.30
CA GLU A 599 16.10 -55.97 41.26
C GLU A 599 15.00 -55.27 40.46
N ILE A 600 14.33 -55.98 39.54
CA ILE A 600 13.12 -55.49 38.84
C ILE A 600 11.99 -55.23 39.85
N LEU A 601 11.73 -56.18 40.76
CA LEU A 601 10.72 -56.05 41.81
C LEU A 601 11.03 -54.92 42.81
N ARG A 602 12.31 -54.65 43.05
CA ARG A 602 12.78 -53.52 43.87
C ARG A 602 12.64 -52.19 43.13
N HIS A 603 12.92 -52.13 41.84
CA HIS A 603 12.68 -50.94 41.00
C HIS A 603 11.20 -50.56 40.89
N GLU A 604 10.30 -51.54 40.95
CA GLU A 604 8.84 -51.30 40.98
C GLU A 604 8.31 -50.84 42.35
N THR A 605 9.08 -51.00 43.43
CA THR A 605 8.65 -50.69 44.81
C THR A 605 9.37 -49.50 45.46
N ASP A 606 10.62 -49.22 45.09
CA ASP A 606 11.42 -48.09 45.56
C ASP A 606 11.24 -46.83 44.68
N GLU A 607 11.63 -45.65 45.19
CA GLU A 607 11.61 -44.41 44.39
C GLU A 607 12.62 -44.51 43.24
N SER A 608 12.12 -44.46 42.00
CA SER A 608 12.98 -44.56 40.82
C SER A 608 13.73 -43.26 40.54
N PHE A 609 14.84 -43.37 39.81
CA PHE A 609 15.62 -42.22 39.35
C PHE A 609 14.76 -41.21 38.60
N VAL A 610 13.90 -41.68 37.68
CA VAL A 610 13.05 -40.80 36.88
C VAL A 610 11.98 -40.13 37.73
N GLN A 611 11.41 -40.79 38.73
CA GLN A 611 10.47 -40.14 39.66
C GLN A 611 11.15 -39.00 40.43
N THR A 612 12.35 -39.24 40.96
CA THR A 612 13.14 -38.21 41.66
C THR A 612 13.53 -37.05 40.73
N LEU A 613 13.95 -37.38 39.49
CA LEU A 613 14.29 -36.38 38.49
C LEU A 613 13.07 -35.55 38.09
N VAL A 614 11.92 -36.18 37.85
CA VAL A 614 10.66 -35.50 37.53
C VAL A 614 10.22 -34.58 38.66
N MET A 615 10.31 -35.00 39.92
CA MET A 615 10.00 -34.15 41.09
C MET A 615 10.90 -32.91 41.15
N ASN A 616 12.21 -33.07 40.93
CA ASN A 616 13.15 -31.95 40.90
C ASN A 616 12.90 -31.00 39.73
N LEU A 617 12.55 -31.55 38.55
CA LEU A 617 12.22 -30.77 37.36
C LEU A 617 10.92 -30.00 37.52
N ASP A 618 9.88 -30.59 38.11
CA ASP A 618 8.62 -29.90 38.39
C ASP A 618 8.84 -28.78 39.39
N GLY A 619 9.53 -29.06 40.51
CA GLY A 619 9.89 -28.03 41.49
C GLY A 619 10.67 -26.86 40.88
N LEU A 620 11.56 -27.11 39.91
CA LEU A 620 12.25 -26.06 39.17
C LEU A 620 11.32 -25.26 38.27
N LEU A 621 10.43 -25.91 37.53
CA LEU A 621 9.49 -25.26 36.60
C LEU A 621 8.46 -24.39 37.35
N GLN A 622 7.99 -24.82 38.52
CA GLN A 622 7.04 -24.03 39.33
C GLN A 622 7.61 -22.66 39.74
N VAL A 623 8.92 -22.54 39.92
CA VAL A 623 9.58 -21.25 40.25
C VAL A 623 9.39 -20.22 39.14
N PHE A 624 9.31 -20.65 37.88
CA PHE A 624 9.19 -19.75 36.72
C PHE A 624 7.77 -19.60 36.21
N LYS A 625 6.85 -20.51 36.59
CA LYS A 625 5.50 -20.60 36.03
C LYS A 625 4.65 -19.33 36.18
N ASN A 626 4.74 -18.67 37.34
CA ASN A 626 3.96 -17.46 37.60
C ASN A 626 4.67 -16.19 37.10
N SER A 627 5.98 -16.25 36.88
CA SER A 627 6.81 -15.09 36.56
C SER A 627 7.11 -14.93 35.07
N LEU A 628 7.03 -16.01 34.27
CA LEU A 628 7.21 -15.97 32.82
C LEU A 628 5.87 -15.97 32.09
N MET A 629 5.82 -15.27 30.96
CA MET A 629 4.72 -15.41 30.01
C MET A 629 4.73 -16.80 29.36
N GLU A 630 3.57 -17.24 28.87
CA GLU A 630 3.37 -18.57 28.29
C GLU A 630 4.36 -18.89 27.14
N SER A 631 4.64 -17.93 26.25
CA SER A 631 5.61 -18.11 25.15
C SER A 631 7.02 -18.42 25.68
N ASN A 632 7.52 -17.57 26.60
CA ASN A 632 8.83 -17.72 27.22
C ASN A 632 8.91 -18.98 28.09
N TYR A 633 7.83 -19.32 28.80
CA TYR A 633 7.75 -20.52 29.63
C TYR A 633 7.80 -21.80 28.78
N ASN A 634 7.08 -21.86 27.66
CA ASN A 634 7.17 -22.97 26.71
C ASN A 634 8.56 -23.08 26.07
N ALA A 635 9.18 -21.95 25.70
CA ALA A 635 10.55 -21.93 25.21
C ALA A 635 11.54 -22.47 26.26
N LEU A 636 11.36 -22.08 27.53
CA LEU A 636 12.14 -22.60 28.65
C LEU A 636 11.97 -24.11 28.84
N ILE A 637 10.74 -24.63 28.79
CA ILE A 637 10.52 -26.09 28.83
C ILE A 637 11.24 -26.77 27.67
N GLY A 638 11.19 -26.19 26.47
CA GLY A 638 11.95 -26.68 25.33
C GLY A 638 13.45 -26.77 25.63
N ILE A 639 14.04 -25.71 26.18
CA ILE A 639 15.47 -25.67 26.55
C ILE A 639 15.79 -26.69 27.64
N LEU A 640 14.95 -26.78 28.67
CA LEU A 640 15.05 -27.75 29.76
C LEU A 640 15.07 -29.18 29.22
N THR A 641 14.11 -29.53 28.36
CA THR A 641 14.06 -30.84 27.71
C THR A 641 15.35 -31.13 26.95
N THR A 642 15.83 -30.17 26.14
CA THR A 642 17.07 -30.35 25.37
C THR A 642 18.30 -30.55 26.27
N GLU A 643 18.41 -29.82 27.38
CA GLU A 643 19.55 -29.96 28.29
C GLU A 643 19.49 -31.31 29.04
N VAL A 644 18.30 -31.73 29.48
CA VAL A 644 18.10 -33.05 30.10
C VAL A 644 18.45 -34.16 29.12
N THR A 645 17.98 -34.12 27.87
CA THR A 645 18.25 -35.19 26.91
C THR A 645 19.73 -35.28 26.54
N ILE A 646 20.39 -34.14 26.31
CA ILE A 646 21.84 -34.09 26.02
C ILE A 646 22.66 -34.57 27.21
N ARG A 647 22.29 -34.20 28.45
CA ARG A 647 23.03 -34.65 29.63
C ARG A 647 22.83 -36.14 29.89
N LEU A 648 21.59 -36.63 29.77
CA LEU A 648 21.26 -38.03 29.98
C LEU A 648 21.96 -38.92 28.95
N GLU A 649 21.99 -38.53 27.67
CA GLU A 649 22.76 -39.23 26.64
C GLU A 649 24.23 -39.39 27.04
N LYS A 650 24.88 -38.32 27.50
CA LYS A 650 26.29 -38.35 27.95
C LYS A 650 26.54 -39.25 29.16
N VAL A 651 25.56 -39.37 30.04
CA VAL A 651 25.64 -40.18 31.26
C VAL A 651 25.38 -41.66 30.95
N ILE A 652 24.45 -41.96 30.03
CA ILE A 652 24.25 -43.32 29.48
C ILE A 652 25.54 -43.85 28.85
N PHE A 653 26.24 -43.05 28.04
CA PHE A 653 27.51 -43.46 27.41
C PHE A 653 28.66 -43.75 28.38
N LYS A 654 28.51 -43.44 29.68
CA LYS A 654 29.47 -43.74 30.73
C LYS A 654 29.07 -44.91 31.63
N SER A 655 27.91 -45.51 31.37
CA SER A 655 27.34 -46.58 32.18
C SER A 655 27.38 -47.91 31.41
N SER A 656 27.40 -49.03 32.12
CA SER A 656 27.27 -50.39 31.55
C SER A 656 25.88 -50.94 31.80
N PHE A 657 25.33 -51.73 30.88
CA PHE A 657 23.96 -52.24 30.95
C PHE A 657 23.90 -53.74 30.70
N ASN A 658 22.91 -54.42 31.27
CA ASN A 658 22.42 -55.71 30.79
C ASN A 658 21.06 -55.53 30.08
N LYS A 659 20.46 -56.60 29.55
CA LYS A 659 19.15 -56.54 28.87
C LYS A 659 18.06 -55.90 29.74
N ILE A 660 18.01 -56.31 31.01
CA ILE A 660 17.00 -55.86 31.97
C ILE A 660 17.15 -54.36 32.24
N GLY A 661 18.38 -53.89 32.49
CA GLY A 661 18.71 -52.47 32.64
C GLY A 661 18.38 -51.65 31.38
N GLY A 662 18.57 -52.22 30.18
CA GLY A 662 18.13 -51.60 28.93
C GLY A 662 16.62 -51.42 28.82
N THR A 663 15.84 -52.37 29.35
CA THR A 663 14.36 -52.29 29.39
C THR A 663 13.88 -51.27 30.42
N ILE A 664 14.53 -51.23 31.60
CA ILE A 664 14.26 -50.22 32.63
C ILE A 664 14.52 -48.82 32.07
N LEU A 665 15.65 -48.63 31.37
CA LEU A 665 16.00 -47.37 30.72
C LEU A 665 14.96 -46.92 29.67
N ASP A 666 14.40 -47.84 28.87
CA ASP A 666 13.32 -47.50 27.91
C ASP A 666 12.07 -47.01 28.65
N ASN A 667 11.65 -47.69 29.71
CA ASN A 667 10.52 -47.26 30.54
C ASN A 667 10.76 -45.88 31.18
N GLU A 668 11.97 -45.65 31.69
CA GLU A 668 12.41 -44.38 32.27
C GLU A 668 12.39 -43.23 31.25
N ILE A 669 12.92 -43.44 30.05
CA ILE A 669 12.90 -42.43 28.96
C ILE A 669 11.47 -42.13 28.50
N ARG A 670 10.60 -43.15 28.43
CA ARG A 670 9.17 -42.96 28.10
C ARG A 670 8.45 -42.16 29.17
N ALA A 671 8.66 -42.47 30.44
CA ALA A 671 8.07 -41.73 31.56
C ALA A 671 8.50 -40.26 31.55
N LEU A 672 9.79 -39.99 31.33
CA LEU A 672 10.33 -38.64 31.23
C LEU A 672 9.77 -37.88 30.01
N SER A 673 9.65 -38.55 28.85
CA SER A 673 9.05 -37.98 27.65
C SER A 673 7.56 -37.63 27.85
N ASN A 674 6.80 -38.48 28.54
CA ASN A 674 5.41 -38.23 28.89
C ASN A 674 5.26 -37.05 29.86
N TYR A 675 6.15 -36.93 30.84
CA TYR A 675 6.17 -35.78 31.75
C TYR A 675 6.37 -34.45 30.99
N PHE A 676 7.40 -34.34 30.15
CA PHE A 676 7.61 -33.11 29.39
C PHE A 676 6.48 -32.84 28.38
N THR A 677 5.89 -33.89 27.79
CA THR A 677 4.75 -33.75 26.88
C THR A 677 3.48 -33.28 27.59
N SER A 678 3.28 -33.65 28.86
CA SER A 678 2.15 -33.16 29.67
C SER A 678 2.38 -31.75 30.25
N SER A 679 3.64 -31.33 30.35
CA SER A 679 4.02 -30.04 30.94
C SER A 679 4.04 -28.86 29.96
N THR A 680 3.97 -29.12 28.64
CA THR A 680 3.98 -28.08 27.59
C THR A 680 2.89 -28.31 26.56
N SER A 681 2.48 -27.25 25.88
CA SER A 681 1.49 -27.31 24.79
C SER A 681 2.08 -27.84 23.47
N TRP A 682 3.41 -27.92 23.33
CA TRP A 682 4.10 -28.29 22.09
C TRP A 682 4.68 -29.71 22.11
N THR A 683 4.95 -30.29 20.94
CA THR A 683 5.49 -31.65 20.86
C THR A 683 7.00 -31.67 21.15
N VAL A 684 7.37 -32.18 22.33
CA VAL A 684 8.77 -32.37 22.73
C VAL A 684 9.35 -33.74 22.32
N ARG A 685 8.52 -34.65 21.79
CA ARG A 685 8.88 -36.04 21.47
C ARG A 685 10.09 -36.14 20.54
N ASP A 686 10.22 -35.20 19.61
CA ASP A 686 11.33 -35.16 18.64
C ASP A 686 12.71 -35.12 19.33
N LYS A 687 12.79 -34.44 20.48
CA LYS A 687 14.01 -34.31 21.29
C LYS A 687 14.41 -35.59 22.01
N PHE A 688 13.47 -36.52 22.17
CA PHE A 688 13.67 -37.83 22.81
C PHE A 688 13.98 -38.95 21.82
N ILE A 689 13.80 -38.75 20.51
CA ILE A 689 13.97 -39.80 19.49
C ILE A 689 15.35 -40.49 19.60
N ARG A 690 16.43 -39.73 19.78
CA ARG A 690 17.78 -40.30 19.93
C ARG A 690 17.90 -41.17 21.18
N LEU A 691 17.38 -40.71 22.31
CA LEU A 691 17.39 -41.48 23.56
C LEU A 691 16.53 -42.74 23.47
N GLN A 692 15.36 -42.64 22.84
CA GLN A 692 14.50 -43.80 22.57
C GLN A 692 15.22 -44.82 21.69
N GLN A 693 15.90 -44.38 20.62
CA GLN A 693 16.70 -45.28 19.78
C GLN A 693 17.86 -45.94 20.57
N ILE A 694 18.55 -45.19 21.44
CA ILE A 694 19.57 -45.73 22.33
C ILE A 694 18.98 -46.81 23.25
N ALA A 695 17.84 -46.54 23.88
CA ALA A 695 17.16 -47.47 24.78
C ALA A 695 16.69 -48.73 24.04
N THR A 696 16.11 -48.58 22.85
CA THR A 696 15.72 -49.70 21.99
C THR A 696 16.93 -50.60 21.71
N ILE A 697 18.07 -50.04 21.29
CA ILE A 697 19.30 -50.82 21.03
C ILE A 697 19.77 -51.54 22.31
N LEU A 698 19.74 -50.88 23.45
CA LEU A 698 20.12 -51.46 24.74
C LEU A 698 19.13 -52.50 25.27
N SER A 699 17.91 -52.57 24.75
CA SER A 699 16.88 -53.56 25.13
C SER A 699 16.84 -54.80 24.24
N VAL A 700 17.62 -54.84 23.14
CA VAL A 700 17.57 -55.93 22.16
C VAL A 700 18.05 -57.28 22.75
N ASP A 701 17.43 -58.36 22.27
CA ASP A 701 17.76 -59.75 22.61
C ASP A 701 19.04 -60.24 21.92
N LYS A 702 19.11 -60.14 20.59
CA LYS A 702 20.28 -60.55 19.81
C LYS A 702 20.87 -59.39 19.03
N VAL A 703 22.19 -59.39 18.93
CA VAL A 703 22.96 -58.37 18.19
C VAL A 703 22.50 -58.26 16.73
N GLU A 704 22.00 -59.34 16.12
CA GLU A 704 21.46 -59.39 14.76
C GLU A 704 20.16 -58.57 14.57
N ASP A 705 19.28 -58.54 15.58
CA ASP A 705 17.96 -57.90 15.49
C ASP A 705 18.09 -56.37 15.33
N VAL A 706 19.22 -55.78 15.72
CA VAL A 706 19.54 -54.36 15.57
C VAL A 706 19.53 -53.94 14.09
N THR A 707 19.89 -54.84 13.17
CA THR A 707 19.92 -54.57 11.73
C THR A 707 18.51 -54.35 11.16
N GLU A 708 17.50 -55.03 11.70
CA GLU A 708 16.10 -54.88 11.29
C GLU A 708 15.54 -53.52 11.74
N PHE A 709 15.85 -53.09 12.97
CA PHE A 709 15.48 -51.77 13.47
C PHE A 709 16.13 -50.62 12.70
N CYS A 710 17.37 -50.80 12.24
CA CYS A 710 18.09 -49.81 11.42
C CYS A 710 17.59 -49.74 9.97
N ALA A 711 17.06 -50.85 9.42
CA ALA A 711 16.61 -50.96 8.03
C ALA A 711 15.15 -50.52 7.82
N THR A 712 14.40 -50.27 8.90
CA THR A 712 12.98 -49.94 8.81
C THR A 712 12.75 -48.46 8.48
N ASP A 713 12.28 -48.16 7.26
CA ASP A 713 11.99 -46.80 6.76
C ASP A 713 10.90 -46.03 7.55
N SER A 714 10.17 -46.67 8.45
CA SER A 714 9.06 -46.05 9.21
C SER A 714 9.49 -45.24 10.43
N ILE A 715 10.75 -45.35 10.87
CA ILE A 715 11.31 -44.61 12.00
C ILE A 715 12.40 -43.69 11.45
N SER A 716 12.32 -42.37 11.72
CA SER A 716 13.40 -41.44 11.37
C SER A 716 14.65 -41.75 12.19
N TRP A 717 15.49 -42.67 11.71
CA TRP A 717 16.70 -43.13 12.38
C TRP A 717 17.74 -41.99 12.44
N ARG A 718 18.20 -41.63 13.65
CA ARG A 718 19.10 -40.48 13.88
C ARG A 718 20.52 -40.86 14.31
N LEU A 719 20.79 -42.14 14.53
CA LEU A 719 22.09 -42.64 15.00
C LEU A 719 22.93 -43.13 13.81
N SER A 720 24.20 -42.77 13.78
CA SER A 720 25.15 -43.29 12.80
C SER A 720 25.57 -44.74 13.12
N SER A 721 25.99 -45.50 12.10
CA SER A 721 26.49 -46.88 12.27
C SER A 721 27.63 -46.99 13.31
N ALA A 722 28.47 -45.96 13.42
CA ALA A 722 29.52 -45.89 14.43
C ALA A 722 28.98 -45.66 15.85
N GLU A 723 27.93 -44.85 16.02
CA GLU A 723 27.25 -44.65 17.31
C GLU A 723 26.52 -45.92 17.74
N VAL A 724 25.83 -46.62 16.84
CA VAL A 724 25.14 -47.90 17.12
C VAL A 724 26.14 -48.93 17.67
N LYS A 725 27.30 -49.08 17.04
CA LYS A 725 28.36 -49.99 17.54
C LYS A 725 28.88 -49.57 18.91
N LYS A 726 29.01 -48.27 19.19
CA LYS A 726 29.41 -47.77 20.51
C LYS A 726 28.36 -48.04 21.59
N ILE A 727 27.07 -47.91 21.26
CA ILE A 727 25.96 -48.20 22.18
C ILE A 727 25.91 -49.69 22.49
N LEU A 728 26.08 -50.56 21.49
CA LEU A 728 26.13 -52.01 21.69
C LEU A 728 27.30 -52.46 22.58
N LEU A 729 28.41 -51.72 22.57
CA LEU A 729 29.55 -51.98 23.47
C LEU A 729 29.27 -51.64 24.94
N LEU A 730 28.17 -50.94 25.24
CA LEU A 730 27.74 -50.68 26.62
C LEU A 730 27.05 -51.91 27.25
N ARG A 731 26.64 -52.91 26.45
CA ARG A 731 26.03 -54.17 26.91
C ARG A 731 27.11 -55.15 27.35
N THR A 732 27.06 -55.61 28.60
CA THR A 732 28.06 -56.51 29.19
C THR A 732 27.95 -57.95 28.71
N ASP A 733 26.79 -58.35 28.20
CA ASP A 733 26.46 -59.69 27.73
C ASP A 733 26.80 -59.94 26.24
N PHE A 734 27.12 -58.90 25.47
CA PHE A 734 27.48 -59.03 24.06
C PHE A 734 29.00 -59.15 23.85
N ARG A 735 29.40 -60.07 22.96
CA ARG A 735 30.82 -60.24 22.59
C ARG A 735 31.25 -59.16 21.59
N GLN A 736 32.40 -58.55 21.84
CA GLN A 736 32.95 -57.50 20.98
C GLN A 736 33.20 -57.93 19.53
N GLU A 737 33.45 -59.22 19.29
CA GLU A 737 33.64 -59.76 17.93
C GLU A 737 32.34 -59.74 17.12
N ASP A 738 31.20 -60.05 17.76
CA ASP A 738 29.90 -60.12 17.12
C ASP A 738 29.42 -58.71 16.73
N ILE A 739 29.69 -57.71 17.59
CA ILE A 739 29.43 -56.29 17.31
C ILE A 739 30.29 -55.78 16.14
N LYS A 740 31.55 -56.21 16.03
CA LYS A 740 32.43 -55.81 14.91
C LYS A 740 32.00 -56.43 13.58
N ARG A 741 31.42 -57.63 13.59
CA ARG A 741 30.92 -58.35 12.42
C ARG A 741 29.59 -57.79 11.87
N LEU A 742 28.87 -56.97 12.65
CA LEU A 742 27.66 -56.32 12.16
C LEU A 742 27.92 -55.39 10.96
N LYS A 743 27.15 -55.62 9.90
CA LYS A 743 27.02 -54.74 8.74
C LYS A 743 25.75 -53.89 8.92
N ILE A 744 25.93 -52.62 9.26
CA ILE A 744 24.88 -51.62 9.53
C ILE A 744 25.22 -50.36 8.77
#